data_AF-A0A2X4RGP1-F1
#
_entry.id   AF-A0A2X4RGP1-F1
#
_cell.length_a   1.000
_cell.length_b   1.000
_cell.length_c   1.000
_cell.angle_alpha   90.00
_cell.angle_beta   90.00
_cell.angle_gamma   90.00
#
_symmetry.space_group_name_H-M   'P 1'
#
loop_
_entity.id
_entity.type
_entity.pdbx_description
1 polymer ?
#
loop_
_entity_poly.entity_id
_entity_poly.type
_entity_poly.pdbx_seq_one_letter_code
_entity_poly.pdbx_strand_id
1 'polypeptide(L)'
;MKYELLKRTAIALFVGGVISTYASADGKLDDALATIKTAIETNKAGLESKADKALVDELDEDVGNLEDKVSGIVATAANKEDLGKLNDAVETLRDDVNNNTDTLSQNSEDIAANKEAIEANKTAIATNKAGLESKADKALVDELDEDVGNLEDKVSGIVATAANKEDLGKLNDAVETLRDDVNNNTDTLSQNSEDIAANKEAIEANKTAIATNKAGLESKADKALVDELDEDVGNLEDKVSGIVATAANKEDLGKLNDAVETLRDDVNNNTDTLSQNSEDIAANKEAIEANKAAIETSKAALESKADKTALETKADQDYVEGLEKDVKINTSDIKELSEGIRDNILPALEANRTDIDANKAAIGDLATVIDEAVKNVEAGIETNAANIASNADKIATNESKVAENRKDINKNASRIEDTRNKQVLQNARLDNHNSRIDANKAALETKADKTALEAKADKADVDANKEEIAKKANQTDVNKNKTEIAKKADKAELEKKADKDNVYSKSETDGKFALKADNSVVTTQAGLIENLRTDVDDNKVNIGKLRTDVNAHTKRLDHLDNRVNKLDKDLKRGLAAQAALTGLFQPYTVGKVNFTAAVGGYKSQTAVAVGTGYRYNQNIATKAGVAFTQGGGVTYNAGVNFEW
;
A
#
# COMPACT_ATOMS: atom_id res chain seq x y z
N MET A 1 -99.81 60.84 77.57
CA MET A 1 -101.12 60.25 77.20
C MET A 1 -102.33 60.72 78.04
N LYS A 2 -102.21 61.68 79.00
CA LYS A 2 -103.38 62.21 79.76
C LYS A 2 -103.69 63.71 79.57
N TYR A 3 -102.90 64.47 78.79
CA TYR A 3 -103.07 65.92 78.59
C TYR A 3 -103.76 66.29 77.25
N GLU A 4 -103.54 65.51 76.19
CA GLU A 4 -104.19 65.67 74.87
C GLU A 4 -105.70 65.32 74.91
N LEU A 5 -106.07 64.28 75.65
CA LEU A 5 -107.47 63.86 75.78
C LEU A 5 -108.30 64.90 76.55
N LEU A 6 -107.69 65.60 77.52
CA LEU A 6 -108.36 66.65 78.30
C LEU A 6 -108.61 67.92 77.47
N LYS A 7 -107.71 68.27 76.54
CA LYS A 7 -107.89 69.40 75.61
C LYS A 7 -108.95 69.12 74.54
N ARG A 8 -109.04 67.89 74.03
CA ARG A 8 -110.06 67.50 73.03
C ARG A 8 -111.46 67.40 73.64
N THR A 9 -111.58 66.95 74.89
CA THR A 9 -112.87 66.91 75.60
C THR A 9 -113.34 68.29 76.05
N ALA A 10 -112.43 69.21 76.40
CA ALA A 10 -112.79 70.59 76.76
C ALA A 10 -113.30 71.41 75.57
N ILE A 11 -112.76 71.19 74.36
CA ILE A 11 -113.23 71.86 73.14
C ILE A 11 -114.61 71.32 72.70
N ALA A 12 -114.85 70.01 72.84
CA ALA A 12 -116.16 69.41 72.55
C ALA A 12 -117.27 69.90 73.52
N LEU A 13 -116.94 70.14 74.80
CA LEU A 13 -117.90 70.69 75.78
C LEU A 13 -118.17 72.19 75.60
N PHE A 14 -117.21 72.97 75.09
CA PHE A 14 -117.42 74.39 74.78
C PHE A 14 -118.24 74.60 73.50
N VAL A 15 -118.07 73.73 72.49
CA VAL A 15 -118.87 73.79 71.24
C VAL A 15 -120.29 73.22 71.45
N GLY A 16 -120.46 72.22 72.33
CA GLY A 16 -121.78 71.65 72.64
C GLY A 16 -122.68 72.54 73.53
N GLY A 17 -122.10 73.37 74.40
CA GLY A 17 -122.85 74.24 75.31
C GLY A 17 -123.48 75.48 74.66
N VAL A 18 -122.97 75.94 73.53
CA VAL A 18 -123.39 77.22 72.90
C VAL A 18 -124.56 77.05 71.92
N ILE A 19 -124.98 75.82 71.58
CA ILE A 19 -126.06 75.57 70.61
C ILE A 19 -127.41 75.21 71.27
N SER A 20 -127.46 74.86 72.56
CA SER A 20 -128.68 74.27 73.16
C SER A 20 -129.63 75.23 73.88
N THR A 21 -129.40 76.54 73.90
CA THR A 21 -130.39 77.49 74.38
C THR A 21 -130.56 78.61 73.36
N TYR A 22 -131.81 78.83 72.96
CA TYR A 22 -132.28 79.87 72.05
C TYR A 22 -132.25 79.55 70.54
N ALA A 23 -133.14 78.63 70.16
CA ALA A 23 -134.00 78.82 68.99
C ALA A 23 -135.32 79.46 69.44
N SER A 24 -135.33 80.76 69.74
CA SER A 24 -136.47 81.70 69.59
C SER A 24 -136.08 83.11 70.07
N ALA A 25 -136.40 84.11 69.25
CA ALA A 25 -136.26 85.57 69.40
C ALA A 25 -134.90 86.23 69.01
N ASP A 26 -134.93 86.86 67.82
CA ASP A 26 -134.17 88.01 67.29
C ASP A 26 -132.62 88.11 67.38
N GLY A 27 -132.00 87.97 66.20
CA GLY A 27 -130.85 88.72 65.69
C GLY A 27 -129.59 88.85 66.56
N LYS A 28 -128.60 87.94 66.40
CA LYS A 28 -127.17 88.12 66.79
C LYS A 28 -126.23 86.95 66.38
N LEU A 29 -126.27 86.50 65.12
CA LEU A 29 -125.39 85.41 64.62
C LEU A 29 -124.04 85.94 64.07
N ASP A 30 -123.99 87.19 63.58
CA ASP A 30 -122.82 87.73 62.88
C ASP A 30 -121.65 88.10 63.82
N ASP A 31 -121.93 88.52 65.06
CA ASP A 31 -120.91 88.90 66.05
C ASP A 31 -120.10 87.70 66.57
N ALA A 32 -120.72 86.50 66.60
CA ALA A 32 -120.04 85.27 67.01
C ALA A 32 -119.04 84.79 65.95
N LEU A 33 -119.34 84.99 64.67
CA LEU A 33 -118.49 84.58 63.55
C LEU A 33 -117.23 85.47 63.44
N ALA A 34 -117.35 86.77 63.69
CA ALA A 34 -116.23 87.71 63.66
C ALA A 34 -115.19 87.42 64.75
N THR A 35 -115.63 87.04 65.94
CA THR A 35 -114.74 86.75 67.08
C THR A 35 -113.91 85.48 66.86
N ILE A 36 -114.50 84.45 66.24
CA ILE A 36 -113.79 83.20 65.89
C ILE A 36 -112.73 83.44 64.81
N LYS A 37 -113.01 84.31 63.82
CA LYS A 37 -112.07 84.61 62.74
C LYS A 37 -110.82 85.32 63.25
N THR A 38 -110.97 86.29 64.15
CA THR A 38 -109.84 87.01 64.76
C THR A 38 -108.97 86.09 65.63
N ALA A 39 -109.56 85.11 66.32
CA ALA A 39 -108.83 84.12 67.10
C ALA A 39 -108.03 83.13 66.24
N ILE A 40 -108.56 82.75 65.06
CA ILE A 40 -107.87 81.89 64.09
C ILE A 40 -106.68 82.62 63.45
N GLU A 41 -106.83 83.89 63.06
CA GLU A 41 -105.72 84.65 62.47
C GLU A 41 -104.61 84.95 63.48
N THR A 42 -104.96 85.24 64.75
CA THR A 42 -103.95 85.43 65.82
C THR A 42 -103.18 84.14 66.13
N ASN A 43 -103.85 82.98 66.12
CA ASN A 43 -103.17 81.69 66.32
C ASN A 43 -102.36 81.23 65.09
N LYS A 44 -102.76 81.60 63.87
CA LYS A 44 -101.98 81.38 62.65
C LYS A 44 -100.67 82.19 62.68
N ALA A 45 -100.74 83.47 63.07
CA ALA A 45 -99.57 84.33 63.22
C ALA A 45 -98.61 83.85 64.34
N GLY A 46 -99.13 83.24 65.41
CA GLY A 46 -98.32 82.65 66.49
C GLY A 46 -97.71 81.27 66.17
N LEU A 47 -98.21 80.57 65.14
CA LEU A 47 -97.68 79.29 64.65
C LEU A 47 -96.65 79.47 63.52
N GLU A 48 -96.72 80.56 62.74
CA GLU A 48 -95.75 80.85 61.66
C GLU A 48 -94.45 81.52 62.17
N SER A 49 -94.39 82.02 63.42
CA SER A 49 -93.21 82.73 63.97
C SER A 49 -92.29 81.89 64.88
N LYS A 50 -92.36 80.56 64.84
CA LYS A 50 -91.54 79.63 65.64
C LYS A 50 -90.93 78.44 64.87
N ALA A 51 -90.87 78.52 63.53
CA ALA A 51 -90.07 77.60 62.73
C ALA A 51 -88.64 78.18 62.62
N ASP A 52 -87.72 77.66 63.46
CA ASP A 52 -86.32 78.09 63.54
C ASP A 52 -85.56 77.87 62.22
N LYS A 53 -85.38 78.95 61.45
CA LYS A 53 -84.56 79.00 60.24
C LYS A 53 -83.08 78.61 60.49
N ALA A 54 -82.60 78.76 61.73
CA ALA A 54 -81.25 78.35 62.13
C ALA A 54 -81.05 76.82 62.19
N LEU A 55 -82.10 76.04 62.51
CA LEU A 55 -82.00 74.57 62.53
C LEU A 55 -82.01 73.98 61.11
N VAL A 56 -82.65 74.69 60.17
CA VAL A 56 -82.71 74.28 58.76
C VAL A 56 -81.38 74.52 58.07
N ASP A 57 -80.71 75.65 58.33
CA ASP A 57 -79.41 75.95 57.73
C ASP A 57 -78.29 75.01 58.26
N GLU A 58 -78.33 74.62 59.55
CA GLU A 58 -77.38 73.65 60.15
C GLU A 58 -77.61 72.21 59.64
N LEU A 59 -78.87 71.82 59.40
CA LEU A 59 -79.22 70.53 58.79
C LEU A 59 -78.82 70.47 57.30
N ASP A 60 -78.93 71.57 56.55
CA ASP A 60 -78.52 71.60 55.13
C ASP A 60 -76.99 71.52 54.98
N GLU A 61 -76.23 72.15 55.88
CA GLU A 61 -74.76 72.04 55.91
C GLU A 61 -74.29 70.63 56.33
N ASP A 62 -74.94 70.01 57.31
CA ASP A 62 -74.66 68.62 57.70
C ASP A 62 -75.07 67.61 56.61
N VAL A 63 -76.19 67.84 55.91
CA VAL A 63 -76.61 67.02 54.76
C VAL A 63 -75.64 67.19 53.58
N GLY A 64 -75.19 68.40 53.28
CA GLY A 64 -74.18 68.65 52.25
C GLY A 64 -72.84 67.96 52.57
N ASN A 65 -72.37 68.04 53.82
CA ASN A 65 -71.16 67.34 54.27
C ASN A 65 -71.31 65.81 54.28
N LEU A 66 -72.51 65.29 54.57
CA LEU A 66 -72.84 63.87 54.45
C LEU A 66 -72.90 63.44 52.99
N GLU A 67 -73.47 64.25 52.08
CA GLU A 67 -73.50 63.98 50.65
C GLU A 67 -72.08 63.97 50.05
N ASP A 68 -71.19 64.87 50.46
CA ASP A 68 -69.78 64.86 50.03
C ASP A 68 -69.02 63.65 50.56
N LYS A 69 -69.23 63.24 51.82
CA LYS A 69 -68.66 61.99 52.37
C LYS A 69 -69.24 60.74 51.69
N VAL A 70 -70.53 60.75 51.36
CA VAL A 70 -71.18 59.66 50.64
C VAL A 70 -70.68 59.60 49.19
N SER A 71 -70.44 60.74 48.54
CA SER A 71 -69.83 60.81 47.20
C SER A 71 -68.38 60.28 47.21
N GLY A 72 -67.63 60.54 48.28
CA GLY A 72 -66.32 59.90 48.54
C GLY A 72 -66.38 58.38 48.76
N ILE A 73 -67.49 57.85 49.29
CA ILE A 73 -67.73 56.40 49.47
C ILE A 73 -68.32 55.76 48.19
N VAL A 74 -69.01 56.54 47.35
CA VAL A 74 -69.56 56.15 46.03
C VAL A 74 -68.47 56.08 44.94
N ALA A 75 -67.21 56.37 45.28
CA ALA A 75 -66.02 55.88 44.56
C ALA A 75 -65.85 54.34 44.59
N THR A 76 -66.92 53.59 44.87
CA THR A 76 -67.02 52.13 44.77
C THR A 76 -66.93 51.63 43.32
N ALA A 77 -67.13 52.49 42.32
CA ALA A 77 -66.90 52.15 40.91
C ALA A 77 -65.40 51.92 40.60
N ALA A 78 -64.49 52.70 41.19
CA ALA A 78 -63.04 52.55 41.00
C ALA A 78 -62.54 51.23 41.62
N ASN A 79 -62.97 50.92 42.84
CA ASN A 79 -62.64 49.64 43.49
C ASN A 79 -63.23 48.42 42.76
N LYS A 80 -64.38 48.55 42.07
CA LYS A 80 -64.98 47.45 41.30
C LYS A 80 -64.23 47.20 39.99
N GLU A 81 -63.76 48.25 39.32
CA GLU A 81 -62.93 48.13 38.11
C GLU A 81 -61.54 47.57 38.46
N ASP A 82 -60.94 48.03 39.57
CA ASP A 82 -59.65 47.53 40.04
C ASP A 82 -59.74 46.08 40.56
N LEU A 83 -60.84 45.69 41.22
CA LEU A 83 -61.13 44.28 41.56
C LEU A 83 -61.35 43.43 40.31
N GLY A 84 -61.97 43.98 39.26
CA GLY A 84 -62.12 43.31 37.97
C GLY A 84 -60.77 43.07 37.30
N LYS A 85 -59.94 44.11 37.16
CA LYS A 85 -58.57 44.00 36.63
C LYS A 85 -57.70 43.04 37.45
N LEU A 86 -57.85 43.05 38.78
CA LEU A 86 -57.15 42.12 39.66
C LEU A 86 -57.62 40.68 39.42
N ASN A 87 -58.91 40.46 39.21
CA ASN A 87 -59.46 39.13 38.92
C ASN A 87 -59.00 38.62 37.55
N ASP A 88 -59.03 39.46 36.51
CA ASP A 88 -58.53 39.13 35.17
C ASP A 88 -57.02 38.83 35.20
N ALA A 89 -56.25 39.59 36.00
CA ALA A 89 -54.82 39.34 36.20
C ALA A 89 -54.56 38.03 36.96
N VAL A 90 -55.38 37.69 37.96
CA VAL A 90 -55.32 36.42 38.69
C VAL A 90 -55.71 35.25 37.79
N GLU A 91 -56.69 35.42 36.91
CA GLU A 91 -57.10 34.41 35.93
C GLU A 91 -56.01 34.19 34.87
N THR A 92 -55.42 35.27 34.35
CA THR A 92 -54.25 35.21 33.46
C THR A 92 -53.06 34.52 34.14
N LEU A 93 -52.73 34.89 35.38
CA LEU A 93 -51.69 34.23 36.17
C LEU A 93 -51.98 32.75 36.39
N ARG A 94 -53.26 32.39 36.59
CA ARG A 94 -53.67 30.99 36.74
C ARG A 94 -53.46 30.21 35.45
N ASP A 95 -53.82 30.79 34.31
CA ASP A 95 -53.60 30.20 33.00
C ASP A 95 -52.10 30.06 32.69
N ASP A 96 -51.29 31.07 33.01
CA ASP A 96 -49.83 31.00 32.88
C ASP A 96 -49.22 29.92 33.79
N VAL A 97 -49.71 29.78 35.02
CA VAL A 97 -49.29 28.71 35.94
C VAL A 97 -49.70 27.34 35.44
N ASN A 98 -50.90 27.20 34.89
CA ASN A 98 -51.36 25.94 34.30
C ASN A 98 -50.52 25.59 33.06
N ASN A 99 -50.29 26.53 32.14
CA ASN A 99 -49.44 26.34 30.97
C ASN A 99 -47.99 25.97 31.36
N ASN A 100 -47.45 26.62 32.40
CA ASN A 100 -46.13 26.26 32.93
C ASN A 100 -46.13 24.88 33.57
N THR A 101 -47.21 24.48 34.25
CA THR A 101 -47.37 23.14 34.82
C THR A 101 -47.41 22.08 33.71
N ASP A 102 -48.17 22.32 32.65
CA ASP A 102 -48.26 21.43 31.49
C ASP A 102 -46.91 21.32 30.77
N THR A 103 -46.21 22.45 30.59
CA THR A 103 -44.86 22.49 30.01
C THR A 103 -43.85 21.74 30.87
N LEU A 104 -43.92 21.86 32.20
CA LEU A 104 -43.05 21.14 33.12
C LEU A 104 -43.33 19.64 33.14
N SER A 105 -44.61 19.25 33.05
CA SER A 105 -45.01 17.85 32.86
C SER A 105 -44.45 17.29 31.56
N GLN A 106 -44.59 18.01 30.45
CA GLN A 106 -44.04 17.59 29.15
C GLN A 106 -42.50 17.48 29.21
N ASN A 107 -41.82 18.44 29.81
CA ASN A 107 -40.37 18.37 29.99
C ASN A 107 -39.95 17.16 30.85
N SER A 108 -40.73 16.80 31.87
CA SER A 108 -40.47 15.62 32.68
C SER A 108 -40.62 14.33 31.87
N GLU A 109 -41.61 14.26 30.97
CA GLU A 109 -41.80 13.13 30.05
C GLU A 109 -40.65 13.06 29.02
N ASP A 110 -40.25 14.18 28.44
CA ASP A 110 -39.14 14.26 27.49
C ASP A 110 -37.81 13.86 28.14
N ILE A 111 -37.57 14.26 29.39
CA ILE A 111 -36.40 13.84 30.18
C ILE A 111 -36.41 12.33 30.41
N ALA A 112 -37.57 11.75 30.72
CA ALA A 112 -37.70 10.30 30.91
C ALA A 112 -37.41 9.54 29.60
N ALA A 113 -37.98 9.98 28.47
CA ALA A 113 -37.72 9.42 27.16
C ALA A 113 -36.23 9.52 26.75
N ASN A 114 -35.60 10.67 27.02
CA ASN A 114 -34.16 10.85 26.78
C ASN A 114 -33.30 9.92 27.64
N LYS A 115 -33.69 9.68 28.90
CA LYS A 115 -32.98 8.73 29.78
C LYS A 115 -33.07 7.30 29.25
N GLU A 116 -34.23 6.88 28.77
CA GLU A 116 -34.41 5.57 28.14
C GLU A 116 -33.59 5.44 26.84
N ALA A 117 -33.58 6.47 26.00
CA ALA A 117 -32.77 6.50 24.79
C ALA A 117 -31.26 6.46 25.07
N ILE A 118 -30.79 7.12 26.13
CA ILE A 118 -29.39 7.08 26.58
C ILE A 118 -29.00 5.66 27.03
N GLU A 119 -29.84 4.98 27.81
CA GLU A 119 -29.56 3.60 28.22
C GLU A 119 -29.60 2.63 27.05
N ALA A 120 -30.54 2.80 26.11
CA ALA A 120 -30.57 2.01 24.87
C ALA A 120 -29.28 2.21 24.04
N ASN A 121 -28.82 3.46 23.91
CA ASN A 121 -27.56 3.77 23.22
C ASN A 121 -26.35 3.16 23.94
N LYS A 122 -26.33 3.18 25.27
CA LYS A 122 -25.27 2.56 26.07
C LYS A 122 -25.21 1.05 25.88
N THR A 123 -26.37 0.38 25.83
CA THR A 123 -26.46 -1.04 25.50
C THR A 123 -25.98 -1.30 24.06
N ALA A 124 -26.42 -0.50 23.08
CA ALA A 124 -26.00 -0.64 21.69
C ALA A 124 -24.47 -0.44 21.52
N ILE A 125 -23.87 0.52 22.22
CA ILE A 125 -22.43 0.75 22.25
C ILE A 125 -21.71 -0.48 22.84
N ALA A 126 -22.21 -1.04 23.94
CA ALA A 126 -21.62 -2.25 24.54
C ALA A 126 -21.71 -3.46 23.60
N THR A 127 -22.83 -3.65 22.91
CA THR A 127 -23.00 -4.69 21.89
C THR A 127 -22.07 -4.47 20.69
N ASN A 128 -21.95 -3.25 20.19
CA ASN A 128 -21.03 -2.92 19.10
C ASN A 128 -19.55 -3.13 19.51
N LYS A 129 -19.20 -2.78 20.76
CA LYS A 129 -17.87 -3.05 21.31
C LYS A 129 -17.59 -4.56 21.35
N ALA A 130 -18.51 -5.36 21.86
CA ALA A 130 -18.38 -6.82 21.88
C ALA A 130 -18.33 -7.43 20.47
N GLY A 131 -19.08 -6.86 19.51
CA GLY A 131 -19.05 -7.26 18.10
C GLY A 131 -17.76 -6.87 17.38
N LEU A 132 -17.11 -5.78 17.78
CA LEU A 132 -15.76 -5.41 17.31
C LEU A 132 -14.69 -6.32 17.93
N GLU A 133 -14.82 -6.67 19.21
CA GLU A 133 -13.93 -7.62 19.89
C GLU A 133 -14.06 -9.05 19.32
N SER A 134 -15.23 -9.45 18.80
CA SER A 134 -15.43 -10.76 18.16
C SER A 134 -15.16 -10.79 16.64
N LYS A 135 -15.16 -9.64 15.95
CA LYS A 135 -14.74 -9.49 14.54
C LYS A 135 -13.26 -9.12 14.38
N ALA A 136 -12.58 -8.72 15.45
CA ALA A 136 -11.14 -8.83 15.49
C ALA A 136 -10.85 -10.34 15.40
N ASP A 137 -10.49 -10.81 14.21
CA ASP A 137 -10.10 -12.19 13.97
C ASP A 137 -8.86 -12.49 14.83
N LYS A 138 -9.10 -12.85 16.09
CA LYS A 138 -8.08 -13.30 17.01
C LYS A 138 -7.34 -14.50 16.40
N ALA A 139 -8.01 -15.28 15.56
CA ALA A 139 -7.39 -16.34 14.76
C ALA A 139 -6.39 -15.81 13.71
N LEU A 140 -6.70 -14.73 12.98
CA LEU A 140 -5.75 -14.12 12.02
C LEU A 140 -4.62 -13.40 12.73
N VAL A 141 -4.88 -12.75 13.86
CA VAL A 141 -3.84 -12.10 14.66
C VAL A 141 -2.92 -13.14 15.29
N ASP A 142 -3.47 -14.23 15.84
CA ASP A 142 -2.68 -15.33 16.39
C ASP A 142 -1.93 -16.11 15.26
N GLU A 143 -2.51 -16.27 14.05
CA GLU A 143 -1.79 -16.81 12.87
C GLU A 143 -0.68 -15.87 12.39
N LEU A 144 -0.91 -14.55 12.38
CA LEU A 144 0.11 -13.56 12.03
C LEU A 144 1.24 -13.53 13.06
N ASP A 145 0.94 -13.69 14.35
CA ASP A 145 1.94 -13.77 15.41
C ASP A 145 2.75 -15.07 15.30
N GLU A 146 2.11 -16.18 14.94
CA GLU A 146 2.78 -17.46 14.67
C GLU A 146 3.64 -17.40 13.39
N ASP A 147 3.16 -16.75 12.33
CA ASP A 147 3.91 -16.53 11.09
C ASP A 147 5.09 -15.57 11.31
N VAL A 148 4.93 -14.52 12.13
CA VAL A 148 6.01 -13.62 12.54
C VAL A 148 7.02 -14.34 13.41
N GLY A 149 6.59 -15.17 14.37
CA GLY A 149 7.49 -16.01 15.17
C GLY A 149 8.28 -16.99 14.30
N ASN A 150 7.62 -17.66 13.35
CA ASN A 150 8.27 -18.54 12.39
C ASN A 150 9.24 -17.81 11.45
N LEU A 151 8.94 -16.56 11.09
CA LEU A 151 9.85 -15.69 10.34
C LEU A 151 11.03 -15.24 11.20
N GLU A 152 10.82 -14.89 12.47
CA GLU A 152 11.89 -14.57 13.42
C GLU A 152 12.82 -15.76 13.68
N ASP A 153 12.28 -16.98 13.75
CA ASP A 153 13.08 -18.20 13.88
C ASP A 153 13.86 -18.51 12.60
N LYS A 154 13.25 -18.32 11.41
CA LYS A 154 13.96 -18.43 10.12
C LYS A 154 15.02 -17.34 9.97
N VAL A 155 14.73 -16.11 10.38
CA VAL A 155 15.66 -14.99 10.38
C VAL A 155 16.77 -15.24 11.39
N SER A 156 16.50 -15.79 12.58
CA SER A 156 17.51 -16.22 13.54
C SER A 156 18.36 -17.37 13.00
N GLY A 157 17.76 -18.31 12.25
CA GLY A 157 18.47 -19.35 11.51
C GLY A 157 19.36 -18.81 10.39
N ILE A 158 18.96 -17.71 9.74
CA ILE A 158 19.77 -16.97 8.75
C ILE A 158 20.84 -16.11 9.44
N VAL A 159 20.54 -15.55 10.62
CA VAL A 159 21.41 -14.71 11.46
C VAL A 159 22.41 -15.54 12.29
N ALA A 160 22.34 -16.88 12.22
CA ALA A 160 23.45 -17.79 12.54
C ALA A 160 24.69 -17.60 11.61
N THR A 161 24.77 -16.48 10.90
CA THR A 161 25.98 -15.81 10.37
C THR A 161 27.20 -15.69 11.31
N ALA A 162 27.12 -16.09 12.58
CA ALA A 162 28.29 -16.20 13.45
C ALA A 162 29.28 -17.29 12.97
N ALA A 163 28.79 -18.41 12.44
CA ALA A 163 29.64 -19.47 11.87
C ALA A 163 30.37 -19.00 10.61
N ASN A 164 29.67 -18.32 9.69
CA ASN A 164 30.28 -17.77 8.48
C ASN A 164 31.31 -16.67 8.78
N LYS A 165 31.16 -15.90 9.86
CA LYS A 165 32.14 -14.87 10.25
C LYS A 165 33.44 -15.47 10.80
N GLU A 166 33.35 -16.54 11.57
CA GLU A 166 34.52 -17.28 12.05
C GLU A 166 35.22 -18.03 10.91
N ASP A 167 34.46 -18.63 10.00
CA ASP A 167 35.01 -19.33 8.83
C ASP A 167 35.60 -18.35 7.80
N LEU A 168 35.01 -17.17 7.61
CA LEU A 168 35.63 -16.07 6.83
C LEU A 168 36.91 -15.55 7.48
N GLY A 169 36.97 -15.49 8.82
CA GLY A 169 38.18 -15.15 9.57
C GLY A 169 39.29 -16.17 9.32
N LYS A 170 38.99 -17.47 9.52
CA LYS A 170 39.94 -18.57 9.25
C LYS A 170 40.38 -18.61 7.79
N LEU A 171 39.48 -18.33 6.85
CA LEU A 171 39.81 -18.27 5.43
C LEU A 171 40.74 -17.09 5.13
N ASN A 172 40.53 -15.94 5.76
CA ASN A 172 41.39 -14.77 5.60
C ASN A 172 42.79 -15.02 6.18
N ASP A 173 42.89 -15.63 7.37
CA ASP A 173 44.17 -16.02 7.99
C ASP A 173 44.92 -17.05 7.14
N ALA A 174 44.20 -18.02 6.56
CA ALA A 174 44.78 -19.01 5.66
C ALA A 174 45.29 -18.38 4.35
N VAL A 175 44.57 -17.40 3.79
CA VAL A 175 44.99 -16.65 2.60
C VAL A 175 46.22 -15.78 2.90
N GLU A 176 46.30 -15.19 4.09
CA GLU A 176 47.46 -14.41 4.52
C GLU A 176 48.69 -15.30 4.71
N THR A 177 48.52 -16.48 5.31
CA THR A 177 49.58 -17.50 5.43
C THR A 177 50.07 -17.97 4.06
N LEU A 178 49.14 -18.28 3.14
CA LEU A 178 49.47 -18.65 1.75
C LEU A 178 50.23 -17.55 1.01
N ARG A 179 49.89 -16.29 1.29
CA ARG A 179 50.58 -15.14 0.70
C ARG A 179 52.02 -15.05 1.22
N ASP A 180 52.23 -15.27 2.51
CA ASP A 180 53.56 -15.28 3.11
C ASP A 180 54.41 -16.46 2.60
N ASP A 181 53.82 -17.65 2.46
CA ASP A 181 54.50 -18.81 1.85
C ASP A 181 54.90 -18.56 0.39
N VAL A 182 54.03 -17.91 -0.39
CA VAL A 182 54.34 -17.53 -1.78
C VAL A 182 55.47 -16.50 -1.83
N ASN A 183 55.50 -15.53 -0.92
CA ASN A 183 56.58 -14.55 -0.83
C ASN A 183 57.91 -15.23 -0.44
N ASN A 184 57.91 -16.09 0.57
CA ASN A 184 59.10 -16.87 0.97
C ASN A 184 59.62 -17.76 -0.16
N ASN A 185 58.72 -18.41 -0.91
CA ASN A 185 59.10 -19.21 -2.07
C ASN A 185 59.69 -18.34 -3.20
N THR A 186 59.16 -17.13 -3.38
CA THR A 186 59.70 -16.15 -4.34
C THR A 186 61.12 -15.72 -3.95
N ASP A 187 61.35 -15.43 -2.67
CA ASP A 187 62.67 -15.07 -2.15
C ASP A 187 63.67 -16.23 -2.27
N THR A 188 63.23 -17.46 -1.95
CA THR A 188 64.05 -18.68 -2.11
C THR A 188 64.42 -18.93 -3.57
N LEU A 189 63.49 -18.71 -4.50
CA LEU A 189 63.76 -18.85 -5.94
C LEU A 189 64.74 -17.78 -6.45
N SER A 190 64.64 -16.54 -5.96
CA SER A 190 65.65 -15.50 -6.22
C SER A 190 67.02 -15.91 -5.71
N GLN A 191 67.12 -16.41 -4.47
CA GLN A 191 68.39 -16.88 -3.91
C GLN A 191 68.99 -18.04 -4.71
N ASN A 192 68.17 -19.02 -5.10
CA ASN A 192 68.62 -20.11 -5.96
C ASN A 192 69.13 -19.61 -7.32
N SER A 193 68.50 -18.57 -7.89
CA SER A 193 68.98 -17.95 -9.13
C SER A 193 70.35 -17.29 -8.95
N GLU A 194 70.60 -16.65 -7.81
CA GLU A 194 71.90 -16.08 -7.45
C GLU A 194 72.95 -17.18 -7.23
N ASP A 195 72.61 -18.25 -6.52
CA ASP A 195 73.50 -19.39 -6.26
C ASP A 195 73.89 -20.13 -7.56
N ILE A 196 72.94 -20.26 -8.50
CA ILE A 196 73.22 -20.80 -9.84
C ILE A 196 74.19 -19.90 -10.60
N ALA A 197 74.04 -18.58 -10.51
CA ALA A 197 74.94 -17.63 -11.13
C ALA A 197 76.36 -17.73 -10.53
N ALA A 198 76.47 -17.82 -9.20
CA ALA A 198 77.74 -18.02 -8.49
C ALA A 198 78.40 -19.35 -8.86
N ASN A 199 77.63 -20.44 -8.94
CA ASN A 199 78.14 -21.74 -9.38
C ASN A 199 78.63 -21.72 -10.83
N LYS A 200 77.95 -20.98 -11.71
CA LYS A 200 78.38 -20.79 -13.10
C LYS A 200 79.72 -20.05 -13.17
N GLU A 201 79.91 -19.01 -12.37
CA GLU A 201 81.19 -18.31 -12.27
C GLU A 201 82.30 -19.21 -11.72
N ALA A 202 82.01 -20.01 -10.68
CA ALA A 202 82.97 -20.94 -10.09
C ALA A 202 83.39 -22.07 -11.06
N ILE A 203 82.45 -22.58 -11.86
CA ILE A 203 82.75 -23.57 -12.92
C ILE A 203 83.70 -22.96 -13.96
N GLU A 204 83.48 -21.70 -14.36
CA GLU A 204 84.32 -21.06 -15.37
C GLU A 204 85.72 -20.68 -14.84
N ALA A 205 85.81 -20.34 -13.55
CA ALA A 205 87.08 -20.23 -12.84
C ALA A 205 87.82 -21.58 -12.79
N ASN A 206 87.13 -22.67 -12.46
CA ASN A 206 87.71 -24.02 -12.43
C ASN A 206 88.18 -24.48 -13.81
N LYS A 207 87.42 -24.19 -14.86
CA LYS A 207 87.80 -24.47 -16.25
C LYS A 207 89.07 -23.71 -16.65
N THR A 208 89.19 -22.45 -16.22
CA THR A 208 90.40 -21.64 -16.41
C THR A 208 91.58 -22.22 -15.64
N ALA A 209 91.39 -22.65 -14.39
CA ALA A 209 92.43 -23.29 -13.58
C ALA A 209 92.90 -24.63 -14.18
N ILE A 210 91.99 -25.45 -14.70
CA ILE A 210 92.32 -26.70 -15.41
C ILE A 210 93.14 -26.39 -16.67
N ALA A 211 92.79 -25.36 -17.44
CA ALA A 211 93.56 -24.94 -18.61
C ALA A 211 94.99 -24.49 -18.23
N THR A 212 95.14 -23.73 -17.14
CA THR A 212 96.43 -23.33 -16.59
C THR A 212 97.25 -24.54 -16.10
N ASN A 213 96.64 -25.46 -15.37
CA ASN A 213 97.29 -26.68 -14.90
C ASN A 213 97.71 -27.59 -16.05
N LYS A 214 96.89 -27.68 -17.11
CA LYS A 214 97.24 -28.38 -18.35
C LYS A 214 98.46 -27.76 -19.02
N ALA A 215 98.50 -26.44 -19.16
CA ALA A 215 99.67 -25.72 -19.69
C ALA A 215 100.93 -25.91 -18.82
N GLY A 216 100.77 -25.95 -17.49
CA GLY A 216 101.84 -26.23 -16.55
C GLY A 216 102.41 -27.66 -16.68
N LEU A 217 101.56 -28.66 -16.90
CA LEU A 217 101.95 -30.04 -17.17
C LEU A 217 102.64 -30.18 -18.54
N GLU A 218 102.15 -29.50 -19.57
CA GLU A 218 102.80 -29.45 -20.89
C GLU A 218 104.17 -28.75 -20.86
N SER A 219 104.40 -27.82 -19.92
CA SER A 219 105.71 -27.17 -19.71
C SER A 219 106.74 -28.00 -18.91
N LYS A 220 106.32 -29.11 -18.30
CA LYS A 220 107.18 -30.01 -17.51
C LYS A 220 107.56 -31.32 -18.22
N ALA A 221 107.26 -31.45 -19.51
CA ALA A 221 107.70 -32.59 -20.31
C ALA A 221 109.20 -32.49 -20.67
N ASP A 222 110.03 -33.13 -19.84
CA ASP A 222 111.24 -33.90 -20.19
C ASP A 222 112.01 -33.51 -21.47
N LYS A 223 112.75 -32.39 -21.40
CA LYS A 223 113.95 -32.18 -22.24
C LYS A 223 115.19 -31.73 -21.46
N ALA A 224 115.05 -31.24 -20.22
CA ALA A 224 116.17 -30.77 -19.41
C ALA A 224 116.82 -31.85 -18.52
N LEU A 225 116.07 -32.86 -18.07
CA LEU A 225 116.59 -33.93 -17.18
C LEU A 225 117.34 -35.05 -17.93
N VAL A 226 117.15 -35.18 -19.24
CA VAL A 226 117.85 -36.19 -20.06
C VAL A 226 119.25 -35.72 -20.45
N ASP A 227 119.45 -34.40 -20.61
CA ASP A 227 120.75 -33.83 -21.00
C ASP A 227 121.74 -33.75 -19.82
N GLU A 228 121.26 -33.64 -18.56
CA GLU A 228 122.11 -33.59 -17.35
C GLU A 228 122.64 -34.98 -16.93
N LEU A 229 121.95 -36.06 -17.30
CA LEU A 229 122.34 -37.44 -17.00
C LEU A 229 123.35 -38.03 -18.00
N ASP A 230 123.46 -37.48 -19.21
CA ASP A 230 124.42 -37.91 -20.25
C ASP A 230 125.82 -37.27 -20.03
N GLU A 231 125.88 -36.11 -19.36
CA GLU A 231 127.12 -35.40 -19.00
C GLU A 231 127.85 -36.03 -17.80
N ASP A 232 127.12 -36.60 -16.84
CA ASP A 232 127.69 -37.24 -15.64
C ASP A 232 128.27 -38.65 -15.90
N VAL A 233 127.77 -39.37 -16.91
CA VAL A 233 128.29 -40.69 -17.31
C VAL A 233 129.61 -40.56 -18.10
N GLY A 234 129.77 -39.52 -18.92
CA GLY A 234 131.02 -39.26 -19.65
C GLY A 234 132.19 -38.86 -18.73
N ASN A 235 131.91 -38.14 -17.64
CA ASN A 235 132.93 -37.68 -16.68
C ASN A 235 133.49 -38.79 -15.76
N LEU A 236 132.87 -39.98 -15.74
CA LEU A 236 133.32 -41.16 -14.98
C LEU A 236 134.17 -42.12 -15.82
N GLU A 237 134.04 -42.11 -17.15
CA GLU A 237 134.90 -42.89 -18.06
C GLU A 237 136.31 -42.29 -18.21
N ASP A 238 136.45 -40.96 -18.14
CA ASP A 238 137.76 -40.28 -18.25
C ASP A 238 138.65 -40.37 -16.99
N LYS A 239 138.07 -40.72 -15.82
CA LYS A 239 138.83 -40.88 -14.55
C LYS A 239 139.46 -42.26 -14.38
N VAL A 240 139.00 -43.28 -15.12
CA VAL A 240 139.47 -44.67 -14.97
C VAL A 240 140.66 -44.98 -15.88
N SER A 241 140.92 -44.15 -16.90
CA SER A 241 142.05 -44.33 -17.82
C SER A 241 143.38 -43.68 -17.34
N GLY A 242 143.38 -42.98 -16.20
CA GLY A 242 144.51 -42.16 -15.74
C GLY A 242 145.45 -42.78 -14.69
N ILE A 243 145.24 -44.03 -14.24
CA ILE A 243 145.93 -44.59 -13.04
C ILE A 243 146.89 -45.76 -13.39
N VAL A 244 147.30 -45.95 -14.65
CA VAL A 244 148.29 -46.99 -15.01
C VAL A 244 149.47 -46.44 -15.84
N ALA A 245 150.37 -45.73 -15.15
CA ALA A 245 151.80 -45.49 -15.48
C ALA A 245 152.32 -44.52 -14.40
N THR A 246 153.40 -44.71 -13.63
CA THR A 246 154.70 -45.30 -13.92
C THR A 246 155.48 -45.37 -12.59
N ALA A 247 156.26 -46.43 -12.40
CA ALA A 247 157.08 -46.70 -11.21
C ALA A 247 158.40 -45.91 -11.16
N ALA A 248 158.87 -45.55 -9.96
CA ALA A 248 160.21 -45.90 -9.39
C ALA A 248 160.66 -44.94 -8.26
N ASN A 249 161.08 -45.47 -7.08
CA ASN A 249 162.47 -45.34 -6.58
C ASN A 249 162.68 -45.86 -5.12
N LYS A 250 163.04 -47.14 -5.04
CA LYS A 250 164.21 -47.73 -4.34
C LYS A 250 164.49 -47.54 -2.82
N GLU A 251 163.76 -46.76 -2.05
CA GLU A 251 163.94 -46.68 -0.57
C GLU A 251 162.93 -47.54 0.22
N ASP A 252 161.82 -47.93 -0.40
CA ASP A 252 160.72 -48.67 0.25
C ASP A 252 160.96 -50.19 0.43
N LEU A 253 162.03 -50.74 -0.14
CA LEU A 253 162.36 -52.17 -0.06
C LEU A 253 162.67 -52.65 1.38
N GLY A 254 162.97 -51.75 2.32
CA GLY A 254 163.09 -52.07 3.74
C GLY A 254 161.75 -52.12 4.48
N LYS A 255 160.76 -51.32 4.06
CA LYS A 255 159.38 -51.32 4.61
C LYS A 255 158.52 -52.45 4.03
N LEU A 256 158.89 -52.95 2.84
CA LEU A 256 158.18 -54.03 2.16
C LEU A 256 158.16 -55.33 2.97
N ASN A 257 159.18 -55.59 3.78
CA ASN A 257 159.25 -56.83 4.56
C ASN A 257 158.25 -56.85 5.73
N ASP A 258 158.02 -55.71 6.38
CA ASP A 258 157.01 -55.56 7.43
C ASP A 258 155.59 -55.54 6.83
N ALA A 259 155.44 -54.91 5.66
CA ALA A 259 154.17 -54.88 4.92
C ALA A 259 153.73 -56.28 4.44
N VAL A 260 154.65 -57.19 4.14
CA VAL A 260 154.33 -58.58 3.74
C VAL A 260 153.76 -59.39 4.91
N GLU A 261 154.13 -59.08 6.15
CA GLU A 261 153.57 -59.73 7.34
C GLU A 261 152.15 -59.21 7.64
N THR A 262 151.92 -57.90 7.48
CA THR A 262 150.56 -57.30 7.56
C THR A 262 149.64 -57.79 6.43
N LEU A 263 150.16 -57.90 5.20
CA LEU A 263 149.44 -58.47 4.06
C LEU A 263 149.01 -59.93 4.30
N ARG A 264 149.74 -60.70 5.11
CA ARG A 264 149.38 -62.08 5.45
C ARG A 264 148.17 -62.13 6.37
N ASP A 265 148.09 -61.23 7.34
CA ASP A 265 146.94 -61.11 8.24
C ASP A 265 145.71 -60.57 7.50
N ASP A 266 145.87 -59.59 6.60
CA ASP A 266 144.81 -59.10 5.73
C ASP A 266 144.28 -60.18 4.77
N VAL A 267 145.16 -61.05 4.25
CA VAL A 267 144.75 -62.19 3.39
C VAL A 267 143.99 -63.25 4.18
N ASN A 268 144.35 -63.51 5.44
CA ASN A 268 143.60 -64.45 6.30
C ASN A 268 142.21 -63.89 6.66
N ASN A 269 142.11 -62.61 7.06
CA ASN A 269 140.82 -61.95 7.29
C ASN A 269 139.94 -61.90 6.03
N ASN A 270 140.54 -61.67 4.86
CA ASN A 270 139.82 -61.75 3.58
C ASN A 270 139.37 -63.19 3.27
N THR A 271 140.11 -64.21 3.70
CA THR A 271 139.71 -65.62 3.54
C THR A 271 138.51 -65.98 4.41
N ASP A 272 138.48 -65.51 5.66
CA ASP A 272 137.34 -65.69 6.56
C ASP A 272 136.10 -64.92 6.06
N THR A 273 136.30 -63.68 5.58
CA THR A 273 135.23 -62.86 4.98
C THR A 273 134.69 -63.49 3.69
N LEU A 274 135.54 -64.08 2.86
CA LEU A 274 135.12 -64.79 1.64
C LEU A 274 134.36 -66.10 1.96
N SER A 275 134.73 -66.80 3.04
CA SER A 275 133.95 -67.94 3.54
C SER A 275 132.56 -67.53 4.02
N GLN A 276 132.45 -66.44 4.80
CA GLN A 276 131.17 -65.90 5.24
C GLN A 276 130.29 -65.46 4.06
N ASN A 277 130.87 -64.79 3.07
CA ASN A 277 130.16 -64.42 1.84
C ASN A 277 129.68 -65.66 1.07
N SER A 278 130.44 -66.77 1.07
CA SER A 278 130.01 -68.01 0.44
C SER A 278 128.82 -68.65 1.16
N GLU A 279 128.74 -68.54 2.49
CA GLU A 279 127.58 -68.99 3.28
C GLU A 279 126.35 -68.08 3.04
N ASP A 280 126.55 -66.76 3.00
CA ASP A 280 125.48 -65.79 2.74
C ASP A 280 124.90 -65.93 1.33
N ILE A 281 125.75 -66.22 0.33
CA ILE A 281 125.32 -66.53 -1.04
C ILE A 281 124.50 -67.83 -1.09
N ALA A 282 124.87 -68.85 -0.30
CA ALA A 282 124.11 -70.09 -0.21
C ALA A 282 122.73 -69.87 0.43
N ALA A 283 122.65 -69.11 1.52
CA ALA A 283 121.40 -68.74 2.17
C ALA A 283 120.48 -67.91 1.24
N ASN A 284 121.05 -66.96 0.50
CA ASN A 284 120.29 -66.19 -0.48
C ASN A 284 119.77 -67.05 -1.64
N LYS A 285 120.52 -68.08 -2.07
CA LYS A 285 120.05 -69.03 -3.07
C LYS A 285 118.85 -69.85 -2.59
N GLU A 286 118.87 -70.30 -1.33
CA GLU A 286 117.72 -70.99 -0.73
C GLU A 286 116.50 -70.07 -0.59
N ALA A 287 116.70 -68.80 -0.18
CA ALA A 287 115.63 -67.81 -0.07
C ALA A 287 114.99 -67.47 -1.44
N ILE A 288 115.79 -67.39 -2.51
CA ILE A 288 115.30 -67.16 -3.88
C ILE A 288 114.45 -68.34 -4.37
N GLU A 289 114.89 -69.58 -4.13
CA GLU A 289 114.09 -70.77 -4.51
C GLU A 289 112.79 -70.88 -3.70
N ALA A 290 112.81 -70.51 -2.41
CA ALA A 290 111.59 -70.42 -1.59
C ALA A 290 110.62 -69.35 -2.11
N ASN A 291 111.12 -68.16 -2.47
CA ASN A 291 110.30 -67.10 -3.05
C ASN A 291 109.72 -67.50 -4.41
N LYS A 292 110.49 -68.20 -5.24
CA LYS A 292 110.03 -68.74 -6.53
C LYS A 292 108.88 -69.75 -6.34
N ALA A 293 108.98 -70.63 -5.35
CA ALA A 293 107.91 -71.57 -5.01
C ALA A 293 106.65 -70.85 -4.48
N ALA A 294 106.82 -69.78 -3.69
CA ALA A 294 105.71 -68.97 -3.19
C ALA A 294 104.99 -68.21 -4.32
N ILE A 295 105.74 -67.63 -5.26
CA ILE A 295 105.18 -66.95 -6.45
C ILE A 295 104.36 -67.91 -7.29
N GLU A 296 104.84 -69.14 -7.51
CA GLU A 296 104.12 -70.11 -8.34
C GLU A 296 102.87 -70.65 -7.64
N THR A 297 102.86 -70.70 -6.31
CA THR A 297 101.65 -70.95 -5.50
C THR A 297 100.65 -69.78 -5.60
N SER A 298 101.11 -68.53 -5.52
CA SER A 298 100.26 -67.34 -5.67
C SER A 298 99.70 -67.19 -7.08
N LYS A 299 100.46 -67.56 -8.12
CA LYS A 299 100.02 -67.57 -9.51
C LYS A 299 98.92 -68.61 -9.75
N ALA A 300 99.08 -69.83 -9.23
CA ALA A 300 98.05 -70.86 -9.28
C ALA A 300 96.75 -70.45 -8.53
N ALA A 301 96.87 -69.70 -7.42
CA ALA A 301 95.73 -69.17 -6.68
C ALA A 301 95.03 -67.99 -7.38
N LEU A 302 95.75 -67.23 -8.23
CA LEU A 302 95.17 -66.18 -9.08
C LEU A 302 94.45 -66.78 -10.29
N GLU A 303 94.99 -67.84 -10.90
CA GLU A 303 94.36 -68.53 -12.02
C GLU A 303 93.07 -69.28 -11.62
N SER A 304 92.94 -69.75 -10.36
CA SER A 304 91.67 -70.35 -9.89
C SER A 304 90.61 -69.33 -9.45
N LYS A 305 90.99 -68.07 -9.17
CA LYS A 305 90.07 -66.95 -8.89
C LYS A 305 89.61 -66.18 -10.12
N ALA A 306 90.26 -66.41 -11.27
CA ALA A 306 89.92 -65.77 -12.55
C ALA A 306 88.91 -66.58 -13.39
N ASP A 307 88.13 -67.48 -12.77
CA ASP A 307 87.05 -68.19 -13.43
C ASP A 307 85.85 -67.24 -13.62
N LYS A 308 85.83 -66.55 -14.76
CA LYS A 308 84.78 -65.62 -15.21
C LYS A 308 83.38 -66.22 -15.14
N THR A 309 83.29 -67.55 -15.21
CA THR A 309 82.06 -68.35 -15.18
C THR A 309 81.35 -68.35 -13.81
N ALA A 310 82.06 -68.07 -12.72
CA ALA A 310 81.50 -68.06 -11.35
C ALA A 310 81.00 -66.69 -10.87
N LEU A 311 81.33 -65.60 -11.60
CA LEU A 311 80.86 -64.24 -11.28
C LEU A 311 79.59 -63.86 -12.07
N GLU A 312 79.42 -64.39 -13.28
CA GLU A 312 78.18 -64.19 -14.07
C GLU A 312 76.98 -64.97 -13.50
N THR A 313 77.20 -66.01 -12.68
CA THR A 313 76.14 -66.79 -12.02
C THR A 313 75.72 -66.28 -10.64
N LYS A 314 76.23 -65.12 -10.19
CA LYS A 314 75.95 -64.55 -8.86
C LYS A 314 75.22 -63.21 -8.87
N ALA A 315 74.94 -62.66 -10.06
CA ALA A 315 73.86 -61.69 -10.23
C ALA A 315 72.65 -62.50 -10.72
N ASP A 316 71.61 -62.62 -9.90
CA ASP A 316 70.38 -63.33 -10.25
C ASP A 316 69.81 -62.76 -11.55
N GLN A 317 70.06 -63.42 -12.68
CA GLN A 317 69.61 -63.00 -14.00
C GLN A 317 68.08 -62.86 -14.02
N ASP A 318 67.38 -63.70 -13.26
CA ASP A 318 65.94 -63.64 -13.01
C ASP A 318 65.50 -62.33 -12.32
N TYR A 319 66.30 -61.77 -11.40
CA TYR A 319 65.98 -60.52 -10.71
C TYR A 319 66.13 -59.31 -11.64
N VAL A 320 67.17 -59.31 -12.47
CA VAL A 320 67.40 -58.25 -13.47
C VAL A 320 66.32 -58.31 -14.57
N GLU A 321 65.99 -59.50 -15.07
CA GLU A 321 64.90 -59.68 -16.05
C GLU A 321 63.53 -59.31 -15.47
N GLY A 322 63.29 -59.60 -14.18
CA GLY A 322 62.10 -59.16 -13.45
C GLY A 322 61.98 -57.64 -13.39
N LEU A 323 63.04 -56.95 -12.97
CA LEU A 323 63.09 -55.49 -12.94
C LEU A 323 62.89 -54.86 -14.34
N GLU A 324 63.48 -55.46 -15.38
CA GLU A 324 63.35 -54.97 -16.74
C GLU A 324 61.91 -55.11 -17.28
N LYS A 325 61.22 -56.18 -16.88
CA LYS A 325 59.79 -56.39 -17.17
C LYS A 325 58.92 -55.38 -16.42
N ASP A 326 59.18 -55.14 -15.14
CA ASP A 326 58.45 -54.17 -14.33
C ASP A 326 58.63 -52.74 -14.87
N VAL A 327 59.84 -52.38 -15.31
CA VAL A 327 60.11 -51.09 -15.97
C VAL A 327 59.33 -50.95 -17.27
N LYS A 328 59.23 -52.01 -18.09
CA LYS A 328 58.41 -52.00 -19.32
C LYS A 328 56.93 -51.84 -19.03
N ILE A 329 56.40 -52.55 -18.03
CA ILE A 329 55.00 -52.43 -17.61
C ILE A 329 54.73 -50.99 -17.15
N ASN A 330 55.54 -50.48 -16.22
CA ASN A 330 55.41 -49.11 -15.73
C ASN A 330 55.53 -48.06 -16.86
N THR A 331 56.41 -48.27 -17.83
CA THR A 331 56.52 -47.39 -19.00
C THR A 331 55.25 -47.41 -19.85
N SER A 332 54.63 -48.58 -20.02
CA SER A 332 53.37 -48.73 -20.74
C SER A 332 52.21 -48.09 -19.99
N ASP A 333 52.13 -48.30 -18.68
CA ASP A 333 51.09 -47.71 -17.81
C ASP A 333 51.19 -46.18 -17.80
N ILE A 334 52.40 -45.62 -17.71
CA ILE A 334 52.64 -44.16 -17.80
C ILE A 334 52.18 -43.61 -19.16
N LYS A 335 52.38 -44.36 -20.25
CA LYS A 335 51.94 -43.97 -21.59
C LYS A 335 50.41 -43.99 -21.68
N GLU A 336 49.75 -45.05 -21.23
CA GLU A 336 48.27 -45.13 -21.20
C GLU A 336 47.68 -44.02 -20.33
N LEU A 337 48.28 -43.73 -19.17
CA LEU A 337 47.84 -42.64 -18.30
C LEU A 337 47.97 -41.28 -18.99
N SER A 338 49.09 -41.04 -19.68
CA SER A 338 49.30 -39.81 -20.45
C SER A 338 48.31 -39.67 -21.61
N GLU A 339 48.00 -40.75 -22.31
CA GLU A 339 46.99 -40.79 -23.36
C GLU A 339 45.60 -40.53 -22.79
N GLY A 340 45.25 -41.15 -21.66
CA GLY A 340 43.98 -40.91 -20.96
C GLY A 340 43.81 -39.46 -20.51
N ILE A 341 44.87 -38.82 -19.99
CA ILE A 341 44.85 -37.39 -19.64
C ILE A 341 44.65 -36.53 -20.89
N ARG A 342 45.39 -36.81 -21.96
CA ARG A 342 45.37 -36.01 -23.19
C ARG A 342 44.07 -36.12 -23.97
N ASP A 343 43.56 -37.33 -24.10
CA ASP A 343 42.48 -37.64 -25.04
C ASP A 343 41.10 -37.57 -24.36
N ASN A 344 41.04 -37.68 -23.02
CA ASN A 344 39.77 -37.63 -22.28
C ASN A 344 39.69 -36.43 -21.32
N ILE A 345 40.65 -36.26 -20.41
CA ILE A 345 40.54 -35.26 -19.33
C ILE A 345 40.68 -33.83 -19.87
N LEU A 346 41.68 -33.57 -20.71
CA LEU A 346 41.91 -32.24 -21.30
C LEU A 346 40.71 -31.75 -22.13
N PRO A 347 40.14 -32.54 -23.07
CA PRO A 347 38.94 -32.14 -23.81
C PRO A 347 37.72 -31.91 -22.93
N ALA A 348 37.53 -32.72 -21.87
CA ALA A 348 36.42 -32.53 -20.94
C ALA A 348 36.55 -31.22 -20.14
N LEU A 349 37.77 -30.86 -19.73
CA LEU A 349 38.04 -29.58 -19.07
C LEU A 349 37.80 -28.39 -20.02
N GLU A 350 38.17 -28.52 -21.29
CA GLU A 350 37.94 -27.46 -22.28
C GLU A 350 36.45 -27.30 -22.63
N ALA A 351 35.71 -28.41 -22.70
CA ALA A 351 34.26 -28.39 -22.85
C ALA A 351 33.58 -27.71 -21.65
N ASN A 352 33.96 -28.07 -20.43
CA ASN A 352 33.46 -27.43 -19.21
C ASN A 352 33.78 -25.92 -19.18
N ARG A 353 34.97 -25.52 -19.63
CA ARG A 353 35.34 -24.11 -19.74
C ARG A 353 34.45 -23.37 -20.72
N THR A 354 34.15 -23.97 -21.87
CA THR A 354 33.23 -23.41 -22.87
C THR A 354 31.81 -23.26 -22.31
N ASP A 355 31.32 -24.26 -21.58
CA ASP A 355 30.00 -24.20 -20.93
C ASP A 355 29.95 -23.12 -19.83
N ILE A 356 31.03 -22.93 -19.07
CA ILE A 356 31.16 -21.85 -18.08
C ILE A 356 31.09 -20.49 -18.76
N ASP A 357 31.81 -20.29 -19.87
CA ASP A 357 31.79 -19.04 -20.62
C ASP A 357 30.41 -18.76 -21.23
N ALA A 358 29.73 -19.78 -21.76
CA ALA A 358 28.36 -19.67 -22.25
C ALA A 358 27.36 -19.32 -21.14
N ASN A 359 27.47 -19.97 -19.98
CA ASN A 359 26.64 -19.66 -18.81
C ASN A 359 26.90 -18.25 -18.29
N LYS A 360 28.15 -17.79 -18.29
CA LYS A 360 28.52 -16.43 -17.92
C LYS A 360 27.87 -15.39 -18.86
N ALA A 361 27.87 -15.65 -20.16
CA ALA A 361 27.20 -14.80 -21.14
C ALA A 361 25.68 -14.77 -20.91
N ALA A 362 25.05 -15.94 -20.73
CA ALA A 362 23.61 -16.05 -20.47
C ALA A 362 23.19 -15.33 -19.18
N ILE A 363 24.00 -15.39 -18.13
CA ILE A 363 23.76 -14.63 -16.88
C ILE A 363 23.82 -13.11 -17.15
N GLY A 364 24.76 -12.65 -17.99
CA GLY A 364 24.85 -11.24 -18.39
C GLY A 364 23.63 -10.74 -19.17
N ASP A 365 23.15 -11.55 -20.11
CA ASP A 365 21.91 -11.26 -20.85
C ASP A 365 20.70 -11.20 -19.91
N LEU A 366 20.60 -12.15 -18.97
CA LEU A 366 19.52 -12.21 -17.98
C LEU A 366 19.53 -10.97 -17.08
N ALA A 367 20.71 -10.52 -16.62
CA ALA A 367 20.86 -9.32 -15.82
C ALA A 367 20.36 -8.06 -16.56
N THR A 368 20.67 -7.96 -17.86
CA THR A 368 20.21 -6.84 -18.70
C THR A 368 18.67 -6.83 -18.84
N VAL A 369 18.06 -7.99 -19.06
CA VAL A 369 16.59 -8.13 -19.13
C VAL A 369 15.93 -7.76 -17.80
N ILE A 370 16.54 -8.17 -16.67
CA ILE A 370 16.05 -7.82 -15.34
C ILE A 370 16.13 -6.31 -15.11
N ASP A 371 17.23 -5.65 -15.46
CA ASP A 371 17.38 -4.19 -15.33
C ASP A 371 16.34 -3.42 -16.15
N GLU A 372 16.06 -3.86 -17.38
CA GLU A 372 15.00 -3.26 -18.20
C GLU A 372 13.61 -3.49 -17.60
N ALA A 373 13.33 -4.68 -17.07
CA ALA A 373 12.07 -4.98 -16.42
C ALA A 373 11.86 -4.11 -15.16
N VAL A 374 12.90 -3.94 -14.35
CA VAL A 374 12.88 -3.08 -13.15
C VAL A 374 12.59 -1.63 -13.54
N LYS A 375 13.29 -1.08 -14.54
CA LYS A 375 13.04 0.30 -15.03
C LYS A 375 11.60 0.50 -15.52
N ASN A 376 11.04 -0.49 -16.21
CA ASN A 376 9.65 -0.43 -16.67
C ASN A 376 8.65 -0.43 -15.51
N VAL A 377 8.92 -1.23 -14.46
CA VAL A 377 8.10 -1.25 -13.24
C VAL A 377 8.20 0.08 -12.50
N GLU A 378 9.41 0.63 -12.34
CA GLU A 378 9.64 1.94 -11.69
C GLU A 378 8.88 3.06 -12.41
N ALA A 379 8.98 3.14 -13.74
CA ALA A 379 8.23 4.13 -14.54
C ALA A 379 6.71 3.97 -14.39
N GLY A 380 6.22 2.72 -14.29
CA GLY A 380 4.81 2.43 -14.02
C GLY A 380 4.37 2.90 -12.62
N ILE A 381 5.21 2.72 -11.61
CA ILE A 381 4.97 3.20 -10.24
C ILE A 381 4.91 4.73 -10.22
N GLU A 382 5.86 5.42 -10.86
CA GLU A 382 5.86 6.89 -10.94
C GLU A 382 4.59 7.44 -11.62
N THR A 383 4.17 6.81 -12.72
CA THR A 383 2.93 7.17 -13.42
C THR A 383 1.70 7.00 -12.51
N ASN A 384 1.65 5.88 -11.76
CA ASN A 384 0.56 5.63 -10.83
C ASN A 384 0.56 6.61 -9.65
N ALA A 385 1.73 6.96 -9.11
CA ALA A 385 1.88 7.97 -8.07
C ALA A 385 1.34 9.33 -8.53
N ALA A 386 1.67 9.75 -9.76
CA ALA A 386 1.16 10.98 -10.35
C ALA A 386 -0.38 10.95 -10.53
N ASN A 387 -0.93 9.82 -10.98
CA ASN A 387 -2.38 9.65 -11.11
C ASN A 387 -3.11 9.71 -9.76
N ILE A 388 -2.53 9.11 -8.72
CA ILE A 388 -3.06 9.15 -7.35
C ILE A 388 -3.07 10.60 -6.84
N ALA A 389 -1.99 11.35 -7.03
CA ALA A 389 -1.92 12.76 -6.65
C ALA A 389 -3.00 13.59 -7.37
N SER A 390 -3.14 13.43 -8.69
CA SER A 390 -4.19 14.10 -9.47
C SER A 390 -5.61 13.76 -9.00
N ASN A 391 -5.84 12.50 -8.63
CA ASN A 391 -7.14 12.07 -8.10
C ASN A 391 -7.41 12.65 -6.71
N ALA A 392 -6.39 12.75 -5.85
CA ALA A 392 -6.51 13.42 -4.56
C ALA A 392 -6.95 14.89 -4.73
N ASP A 393 -6.35 15.62 -5.68
CA ASP A 393 -6.75 17.01 -5.99
C ASP A 393 -8.21 17.12 -6.49
N LYS A 394 -8.64 16.18 -7.35
CA LYS A 394 -10.02 16.12 -7.83
C LYS A 394 -11.01 15.82 -6.70
N ILE A 395 -10.64 14.94 -5.77
CA ILE A 395 -11.45 14.61 -4.59
C ILE A 395 -11.60 15.84 -3.70
N ALA A 396 -10.50 16.54 -3.40
CA ALA A 396 -10.52 17.77 -2.61
C ALA A 396 -11.39 18.87 -3.27
N THR A 397 -11.31 18.98 -4.59
CA THR A 397 -12.17 19.89 -5.37
C THR A 397 -13.65 19.51 -5.25
N ASN A 398 -13.96 18.21 -5.37
CA ASN A 398 -15.33 17.73 -5.23
C ASN A 398 -15.87 17.93 -3.81
N GLU A 399 -15.05 17.71 -2.78
CA GLU A 399 -15.40 18.00 -1.39
C GLU A 399 -15.81 19.46 -1.21
N SER A 400 -15.03 20.39 -1.79
CA SER A 400 -15.34 21.83 -1.76
C SER A 400 -16.67 22.14 -2.45
N LYS A 401 -16.92 21.58 -3.64
CA LYS A 401 -18.20 21.76 -4.36
C LYS A 401 -19.40 21.18 -3.60
N VAL A 402 -19.24 20.03 -2.95
CA VAL A 402 -20.28 19.42 -2.11
C VAL A 402 -20.58 20.32 -0.90
N ALA A 403 -19.56 20.92 -0.30
CA ALA A 403 -19.74 21.88 0.78
C ALA A 403 -20.50 23.13 0.34
N GLU A 404 -20.23 23.66 -0.86
CA GLU A 404 -21.02 24.77 -1.44
C GLU A 404 -22.46 24.37 -1.72
N ASN A 405 -22.68 23.23 -2.37
CA ASN A 405 -24.04 22.71 -2.61
C ASN A 405 -24.83 22.57 -1.31
N ARG A 406 -24.19 22.14 -0.22
CA ARG A 406 -24.82 22.07 1.11
C ARG A 406 -25.26 23.46 1.62
N LYS A 407 -24.44 24.50 1.42
CA LYS A 407 -24.80 25.89 1.77
C LYS A 407 -26.01 26.36 0.98
N ASP A 408 -26.06 26.06 -0.31
CA ASP A 408 -27.18 26.47 -1.17
C ASP A 408 -28.46 25.70 -0.89
N ILE A 409 -28.38 24.41 -0.58
CA ILE A 409 -29.52 23.62 -0.08
C ILE A 409 -30.09 24.24 1.19
N ASN A 410 -29.23 24.62 2.15
CA ASN A 410 -29.67 25.26 3.39
C ASN A 410 -30.37 26.60 3.12
N LYS A 411 -29.81 27.46 2.25
CA LYS A 411 -30.48 28.71 1.84
C LYS A 411 -31.84 28.45 1.19
N ASN A 412 -31.91 27.45 0.31
CA ASN A 412 -33.16 27.09 -0.35
C ASN A 412 -34.20 26.57 0.65
N ALA A 413 -33.79 25.77 1.64
CA ALA A 413 -34.66 25.32 2.73
C ALA A 413 -35.28 26.51 3.49
N SER A 414 -34.47 27.50 3.89
CA SER A 414 -34.96 28.73 4.55
C SER A 414 -35.93 29.52 3.67
N ARG A 415 -35.64 29.65 2.36
CA ARG A 415 -36.53 30.36 1.42
C ARG A 415 -37.89 29.65 1.25
N ILE A 416 -37.90 28.32 1.26
CA ILE A 416 -39.13 27.51 1.21
C ILE A 416 -39.95 27.74 2.47
N GLU A 417 -39.30 27.73 3.64
CA GLU A 417 -39.94 27.99 4.93
C GLU A 417 -40.59 29.37 4.99
N ASP A 418 -39.86 30.42 4.60
CA ASP A 418 -40.39 31.79 4.49
C ASP A 418 -41.61 31.88 3.57
N THR A 419 -41.55 31.19 2.43
CA THR A 419 -42.64 31.18 1.44
C THR A 419 -43.87 30.48 2.01
N ARG A 420 -43.68 29.35 2.71
CA ARG A 420 -44.76 28.62 3.37
C ARG A 420 -45.41 29.47 4.46
N ASN A 421 -44.61 30.16 5.28
CA ASN A 421 -45.09 31.06 6.32
C ASN A 421 -45.94 32.21 5.73
N LYS A 422 -45.50 32.80 4.61
CA LYS A 422 -46.28 33.81 3.88
C LYS A 422 -47.61 33.26 3.35
N GLN A 423 -47.63 32.05 2.80
CA GLN A 423 -48.87 31.40 2.35
C GLN A 423 -49.84 31.14 3.50
N VAL A 424 -49.36 30.68 4.66
CA VAL A 424 -50.20 30.49 5.85
C VAL A 424 -50.85 31.79 6.28
N LEU A 425 -50.10 32.90 6.32
CA LEU A 425 -50.66 34.23 6.60
C LEU A 425 -51.70 34.66 5.56
N GLN A 426 -51.45 34.38 4.28
CA GLN A 426 -52.38 34.71 3.21
C GLN A 426 -53.68 33.90 3.30
N ASN A 427 -53.60 32.62 3.63
CA ASN A 427 -54.77 31.77 3.87
C ASN A 427 -55.58 32.27 5.06
N ALA A 428 -54.95 32.60 6.19
CA ALA A 428 -55.65 33.17 7.35
C ALA A 428 -56.37 34.49 7.01
N ARG A 429 -55.78 35.33 6.16
CA ARG A 429 -56.44 36.54 5.64
C ARG A 429 -57.64 36.22 4.76
N LEU A 430 -57.54 35.21 3.90
CA LEU A 430 -58.66 34.76 3.07
C LEU A 430 -59.80 34.20 3.91
N ASP A 431 -59.51 33.41 4.94
CA ASP A 431 -60.52 32.90 5.87
C ASP A 431 -61.27 34.03 6.58
N ASN A 432 -60.53 35.06 7.04
CA ASN A 432 -61.15 36.26 7.62
C ASN A 432 -62.05 37.01 6.62
N HIS A 433 -61.59 37.17 5.37
CA HIS A 433 -62.40 37.77 4.32
C HIS A 433 -63.68 36.94 4.07
N ASN A 434 -63.58 35.61 4.08
CA ASN A 434 -64.74 34.73 3.89
C ASN A 434 -65.75 34.89 5.03
N SER A 435 -65.31 34.88 6.29
CA SER A 435 -66.19 35.15 7.44
C SER A 435 -66.88 36.50 7.36
N ARG A 436 -66.19 37.55 6.89
CA ARG A 436 -66.78 38.87 6.66
C ARG A 436 -67.81 38.88 5.53
N ILE A 437 -67.56 38.14 4.46
CA ILE A 437 -68.52 37.96 3.35
C ILE A 437 -69.77 37.24 3.85
N ASP A 438 -69.61 36.15 4.61
CA ASP A 438 -70.72 35.39 5.18
C ASP A 438 -71.55 36.24 6.16
N ALA A 439 -70.88 37.01 7.02
CA ALA A 439 -71.55 37.96 7.92
C ALA A 439 -72.31 39.05 7.13
N ASN A 440 -71.71 39.60 6.08
CA ASN A 440 -72.37 40.58 5.22
C ASN A 440 -73.56 39.97 4.46
N LYS A 441 -73.44 38.72 3.99
CA LYS A 441 -74.53 37.98 3.35
C LYS A 441 -75.70 37.80 4.32
N ALA A 442 -75.44 37.35 5.55
CA ALA A 442 -76.46 37.21 6.59
C ALA A 442 -77.09 38.56 6.97
N ALA A 443 -76.30 39.63 7.04
CA ALA A 443 -76.81 40.99 7.27
C ALA A 443 -77.67 41.51 6.11
N LEU A 444 -77.32 41.17 4.86
CA LEU A 444 -78.14 41.46 3.69
C LEU A 444 -79.45 40.65 3.69
N GLU A 445 -79.42 39.37 4.05
CA GLU A 445 -80.63 38.54 4.16
C GLU A 445 -81.59 39.04 5.27
N THR A 446 -81.05 39.60 6.37
CA THR A 446 -81.87 40.18 7.46
C THR A 446 -82.33 41.61 7.19
N LYS A 447 -81.56 42.43 6.46
CA LYS A 447 -82.00 43.76 5.98
C LYS A 447 -82.89 43.68 4.73
N ALA A 448 -82.81 42.61 3.96
CA ALA A 448 -83.74 42.27 2.91
C ALA A 448 -85.00 41.69 3.54
N ASP A 449 -85.72 42.54 4.26
CA ASP A 449 -87.14 42.36 4.46
C ASP A 449 -87.76 42.42 3.05
N LYS A 450 -87.86 41.26 2.39
CA LYS A 450 -88.39 41.12 1.01
C LYS A 450 -89.75 41.82 0.89
N THR A 451 -90.49 41.79 1.99
CA THR A 451 -91.75 42.49 2.27
C THR A 451 -91.63 44.03 2.22
N ALA A 452 -90.54 44.62 2.68
CA ALA A 452 -90.31 46.07 2.67
C ALA A 452 -89.78 46.60 1.33
N LEU A 453 -89.05 45.79 0.55
CA LEU A 453 -88.64 46.13 -0.82
C LEU A 453 -89.81 46.03 -1.81
N GLU A 454 -90.68 45.01 -1.68
CA GLU A 454 -91.90 44.88 -2.48
C GLU A 454 -92.91 46.03 -2.22
N ALA A 455 -92.90 46.63 -1.03
CA ALA A 455 -93.72 47.80 -0.68
C ALA A 455 -93.17 49.15 -1.17
N LYS A 456 -91.89 49.24 -1.59
CA LYS A 456 -91.24 50.44 -2.17
C LYS A 456 -91.11 50.40 -3.69
N ALA A 457 -91.55 49.33 -4.35
CA ALA A 457 -91.64 49.30 -5.80
C ALA A 457 -92.89 50.09 -6.23
N ASP A 458 -92.70 51.33 -6.67
CA ASP A 458 -93.72 52.23 -7.19
C ASP A 458 -94.38 51.68 -8.47
N LYS A 459 -95.22 50.66 -8.31
CA LYS A 459 -96.08 50.18 -9.41
C LYS A 459 -97.05 51.28 -9.88
N ALA A 460 -97.37 52.23 -9.00
CA ALA A 460 -98.17 53.41 -9.32
C ALA A 460 -97.41 54.42 -10.19
N ASP A 461 -96.12 54.70 -9.93
CA ASP A 461 -95.37 55.71 -10.70
C ASP A 461 -94.94 55.20 -12.08
N VAL A 462 -94.70 53.90 -12.22
CA VAL A 462 -94.41 53.28 -13.53
C VAL A 462 -95.65 53.32 -14.44
N ASP A 463 -96.84 53.06 -13.90
CA ASP A 463 -98.09 53.14 -14.66
C ASP A 463 -98.45 54.60 -14.99
N ALA A 464 -98.19 55.56 -14.11
CA ALA A 464 -98.34 57.00 -14.38
C ALA A 464 -97.36 57.51 -15.45
N ASN A 465 -96.09 57.12 -15.38
CA ASN A 465 -95.09 57.46 -16.40
C ASN A 465 -95.40 56.84 -17.77
N LYS A 466 -95.99 55.64 -17.80
CA LYS A 466 -96.45 54.99 -19.04
C LYS A 466 -97.58 55.78 -19.73
N GLU A 467 -98.50 56.37 -18.96
CA GLU A 467 -99.53 57.27 -19.48
C GLU A 467 -98.99 58.65 -19.90
N GLU A 468 -97.96 59.17 -19.22
CA GLU A 468 -97.35 60.46 -19.55
C GLU A 468 -96.45 60.40 -20.79
N ILE A 469 -95.72 59.30 -21.00
CA ILE A 469 -94.91 59.04 -22.20
C ILE A 469 -95.79 58.97 -23.46
N ALA A 470 -97.02 58.46 -23.36
CA ALA A 470 -97.96 58.44 -24.49
C ALA A 470 -98.44 59.84 -24.92
N LYS A 471 -98.31 60.87 -24.07
CA LYS A 471 -98.70 62.27 -24.35
C LYS A 471 -97.54 63.17 -24.80
N LYS A 472 -96.28 62.73 -24.66
CA LYS A 472 -95.07 63.56 -24.91
C LYS A 472 -94.29 63.25 -26.21
N ALA A 473 -94.80 62.37 -27.09
CA ALA A 473 -94.16 62.05 -28.37
C ALA A 473 -94.34 63.16 -29.43
N ASN A 474 -93.57 64.25 -29.33
CA ASN A 474 -93.53 65.31 -30.35
C ASN A 474 -92.71 64.88 -31.58
N GLN A 475 -93.39 64.59 -32.69
CA GLN A 475 -92.83 64.34 -34.03
C GLN A 475 -91.86 65.46 -34.51
N THR A 476 -91.93 66.64 -33.90
CA THR A 476 -91.13 67.84 -34.20
C THR A 476 -89.65 67.69 -33.82
N ASP A 477 -89.32 67.02 -32.71
CA ASP A 477 -87.92 66.86 -32.28
C ASP A 477 -87.18 65.78 -33.08
N VAL A 478 -87.91 64.77 -33.55
CA VAL A 478 -87.39 63.71 -34.43
C VAL A 478 -86.92 64.28 -35.76
N ASN A 479 -87.65 65.25 -36.32
CA ASN A 479 -87.28 65.89 -37.59
C ASN A 479 -86.08 66.85 -37.43
N LYS A 480 -85.90 67.45 -36.24
CA LYS A 480 -84.74 68.28 -35.91
C LYS A 480 -83.46 67.45 -35.79
N ASN A 481 -83.53 66.32 -35.08
CA ASN A 481 -82.40 65.40 -34.91
C ASN A 481 -81.95 64.73 -36.22
N LYS A 482 -82.89 64.44 -37.13
CA LYS A 482 -82.56 63.94 -38.48
C LYS A 482 -81.72 64.92 -39.30
N THR A 483 -81.93 66.23 -39.09
CA THR A 483 -81.21 67.31 -39.81
C THR A 483 -79.81 67.55 -39.22
N GLU A 484 -79.63 67.36 -37.90
CA GLU A 484 -78.33 67.49 -37.23
C GLU A 484 -77.42 66.26 -37.43
N ILE A 485 -77.97 65.05 -37.57
CA ILE A 485 -77.20 63.84 -37.93
C ILE A 485 -76.58 63.96 -39.33
N ALA A 486 -77.27 64.62 -40.27
CA ALA A 486 -76.75 64.85 -41.62
C ALA A 486 -75.54 65.81 -41.66
N LYS A 487 -75.38 66.69 -40.67
CA LYS A 487 -74.20 67.57 -40.54
C LYS A 487 -72.99 66.89 -39.88
N LYS A 488 -73.21 65.86 -39.04
CA LYS A 488 -72.14 65.14 -38.32
C LYS A 488 -71.52 63.97 -39.10
N ALA A 489 -72.03 63.69 -40.30
CA ALA A 489 -71.50 62.65 -41.19
C ALA A 489 -70.47 63.18 -42.21
N ASP A 490 -70.03 64.44 -42.09
CA ASP A 490 -69.04 65.03 -42.99
C ASP A 490 -67.63 64.47 -42.70
N LYS A 491 -67.07 63.77 -43.71
CA LYS A 491 -65.80 63.03 -43.64
C LYS A 491 -64.60 63.95 -43.42
N ALA A 492 -64.74 65.25 -43.67
CA ALA A 492 -63.69 66.26 -43.56
C ALA A 492 -63.34 66.66 -42.10
N GLU A 493 -64.21 66.40 -41.13
CA GLU A 493 -64.00 66.82 -39.74
C GLU A 493 -63.41 65.72 -38.84
N LEU A 494 -63.47 64.45 -39.29
CA LEU A 494 -62.86 63.29 -38.63
C LEU A 494 -61.34 63.19 -38.83
N GLU A 495 -60.81 63.65 -39.98
CA GLU A 495 -59.37 63.64 -40.26
C GLU A 495 -58.56 64.65 -39.43
N LYS A 496 -59.22 65.62 -38.76
CA LYS A 496 -58.58 66.61 -37.87
C LYS A 496 -58.47 66.17 -36.40
N LYS A 497 -59.05 65.03 -36.00
CA LYS A 497 -59.05 64.54 -34.60
C LYS A 497 -58.14 63.32 -34.36
N ALA A 498 -57.43 62.82 -35.36
CA ALA A 498 -56.44 61.75 -35.18
C ALA A 498 -55.10 62.35 -34.76
N ASP A 499 -54.81 62.26 -33.46
CA ASP A 499 -53.50 62.58 -32.88
C ASP A 499 -52.46 61.57 -33.39
N LYS A 500 -51.63 61.97 -34.35
CA LYS A 500 -50.58 61.14 -34.95
C LYS A 500 -49.39 60.93 -34.00
N ASP A 501 -49.34 61.63 -32.87
CA ASP A 501 -48.19 61.64 -31.97
C ASP A 501 -48.28 60.58 -30.85
N ASN A 502 -49.38 59.81 -30.79
CA ASN A 502 -49.61 58.81 -29.73
C ASN A 502 -49.61 57.35 -30.24
N VAL A 503 -49.09 57.11 -31.45
CA VAL A 503 -48.90 55.76 -32.02
C VAL A 503 -47.43 55.57 -32.35
N TYR A 504 -46.75 54.70 -31.60
CA TYR A 504 -45.34 54.37 -31.85
C TYR A 504 -45.14 53.96 -33.31
N SER A 505 -44.11 54.50 -33.95
CA SER A 505 -43.67 54.03 -35.25
C SER A 505 -43.19 52.58 -35.16
N LYS A 506 -43.23 51.86 -36.29
CA LYS A 506 -42.70 50.49 -36.37
C LYS A 506 -41.23 50.42 -35.90
N SER A 507 -40.44 51.44 -36.21
CA SER A 507 -39.04 51.56 -35.77
C SER A 507 -38.89 51.66 -34.24
N GLU A 508 -39.80 52.34 -33.55
CA GLU A 508 -39.76 52.46 -32.07
C GLU A 508 -40.26 51.19 -31.38
N THR A 509 -41.19 50.50 -32.02
CA THR A 509 -41.68 49.19 -31.55
C THR A 509 -40.58 48.15 -31.68
N ASP A 510 -39.92 48.08 -32.84
CA ASP A 510 -38.82 47.16 -33.12
C ASP A 510 -37.59 47.44 -32.22
N GLY A 511 -37.30 48.72 -31.93
CA GLY A 511 -36.25 49.12 -30.98
C GLY A 511 -36.53 48.74 -29.52
N LYS A 512 -37.79 48.77 -29.08
CA LYS A 512 -38.19 48.34 -27.72
C LYS A 512 -38.27 46.81 -27.58
N PHE A 513 -38.53 46.07 -28.65
CA PHE A 513 -38.43 44.60 -28.65
C PHE A 513 -36.97 44.11 -28.64
N ALA A 514 -36.04 44.82 -29.28
CA ALA A 514 -34.61 44.49 -29.24
C ALA A 514 -33.97 44.64 -27.84
N LEU A 515 -34.52 45.49 -26.97
CA LEU A 515 -34.06 45.71 -25.59
C LEU A 515 -34.60 44.69 -24.56
N LYS A 516 -35.50 43.77 -24.95
CA LYS A 516 -36.02 42.69 -24.07
C LYS A 516 -35.31 41.34 -24.23
N ALA A 517 -34.25 41.27 -25.05
CA ALA A 517 -33.33 40.15 -25.05
C ALA A 517 -32.16 40.50 -24.12
N ASP A 518 -32.29 40.15 -22.85
CA ASP A 518 -31.22 40.23 -21.87
C ASP A 518 -30.09 39.28 -22.31
N ASN A 519 -29.14 39.83 -23.05
CA ASN A 519 -28.18 39.13 -23.91
C ASN A 519 -27.14 38.28 -23.15
N SER A 520 -27.17 38.30 -21.82
CA SER A 520 -26.28 37.52 -20.95
C SER A 520 -26.67 36.04 -20.87
N VAL A 521 -27.96 35.75 -20.68
CA VAL A 521 -28.45 34.36 -20.52
C VAL A 521 -28.31 33.60 -21.83
N VAL A 522 -28.69 34.21 -22.96
CA VAL A 522 -28.60 33.60 -24.29
C VAL A 522 -27.14 33.36 -24.69
N THR A 523 -26.23 34.29 -24.38
CA THR A 523 -24.78 34.10 -24.64
C THR A 523 -24.20 33.00 -23.75
N THR A 524 -24.57 32.95 -22.47
CA THR A 524 -24.16 31.88 -21.54
C THR A 524 -24.67 30.52 -22.01
N GLN A 525 -25.93 30.48 -22.47
CA GLN A 525 -26.57 29.26 -22.97
C GLN A 525 -25.93 28.79 -24.29
N ALA A 526 -25.50 29.71 -25.16
CA ALA A 526 -24.74 29.39 -26.36
C ALA A 526 -23.38 28.75 -26.03
N GLY A 527 -22.64 29.30 -25.05
CA GLY A 527 -21.38 28.71 -24.58
C GLY A 527 -21.55 27.32 -23.94
N LEU A 528 -22.61 27.12 -23.14
CA LEU A 528 -22.93 25.80 -22.59
C LEU A 528 -23.27 24.77 -23.68
N ILE A 529 -23.97 25.19 -24.75
CA ILE A 529 -24.29 24.33 -25.90
C ILE A 529 -23.01 23.93 -26.66
N GLU A 530 -22.04 24.83 -26.78
CA GLU A 530 -20.76 24.56 -27.45
C GLU A 530 -19.88 23.59 -26.65
N ASN A 531 -19.81 23.76 -25.32
CA ASN A 531 -19.16 22.81 -24.42
C ASN A 531 -19.82 21.42 -24.52
N LEU A 532 -21.15 21.36 -24.47
CA LEU A 532 -21.89 20.10 -24.59
C LEU A 532 -21.64 19.42 -25.94
N ARG A 533 -21.52 20.20 -27.02
CA ARG A 533 -21.18 19.68 -28.35
C ARG A 533 -19.79 19.05 -28.36
N THR A 534 -18.83 19.71 -27.71
CA THR A 534 -17.45 19.21 -27.57
C THR A 534 -17.43 17.90 -26.79
N ASP A 535 -18.13 17.84 -25.65
CA ASP A 535 -18.25 16.62 -24.84
C ASP A 535 -18.89 15.47 -25.63
N VAL A 536 -19.89 15.76 -26.46
CA VAL A 536 -20.54 14.74 -27.32
C VAL A 536 -19.58 14.23 -28.39
N ASP A 537 -18.79 15.10 -29.01
CA ASP A 537 -17.80 14.69 -30.02
C ASP A 537 -16.67 13.86 -29.39
N ASP A 538 -16.18 14.23 -28.20
CA ASP A 538 -15.21 13.44 -27.44
C ASP A 538 -15.77 12.08 -27.04
N ASN A 539 -17.00 12.04 -26.53
CA ASN A 539 -17.69 10.80 -26.21
C ASN A 539 -17.87 9.91 -27.45
N LYS A 540 -18.16 10.49 -28.62
CA LYS A 540 -18.25 9.76 -29.89
C LYS A 540 -16.91 9.11 -30.27
N VAL A 541 -15.80 9.82 -30.07
CA VAL A 541 -14.44 9.26 -30.27
C VAL A 541 -14.16 8.13 -29.28
N ASN A 542 -14.48 8.32 -28.00
CA ASN A 542 -14.30 7.31 -26.96
C ASN A 542 -15.14 6.06 -27.22
N ILE A 543 -16.40 6.21 -27.65
CA ILE A 543 -17.25 5.10 -28.08
C ILE A 543 -16.64 4.37 -29.28
N GLY A 544 -16.02 5.09 -30.23
CA GLY A 544 -15.30 4.49 -31.36
C GLY A 544 -14.11 3.64 -30.93
N LYS A 545 -13.32 4.11 -29.96
CA LYS A 545 -12.20 3.35 -29.36
C LYS A 545 -12.71 2.11 -28.63
N LEU A 546 -13.69 2.27 -27.74
CA LEU A 546 -14.30 1.16 -27.00
C LEU A 546 -14.86 0.10 -27.94
N ARG A 547 -15.52 0.48 -29.04
CA ARG A 547 -16.04 -0.47 -30.03
C ARG A 547 -14.91 -1.26 -30.70
N THR A 548 -13.77 -0.63 -30.95
CA THR A 548 -12.58 -1.29 -31.51
C THR A 548 -12.01 -2.30 -30.53
N ASP A 549 -11.88 -1.93 -29.26
CA ASP A 549 -11.38 -2.80 -28.19
C ASP A 549 -12.31 -4.00 -27.95
N VAL A 550 -13.62 -3.76 -27.92
CA VAL A 550 -14.63 -4.83 -27.81
C VAL A 550 -14.49 -5.83 -28.96
N ASN A 551 -14.35 -5.36 -30.20
CA ASN A 551 -14.16 -6.25 -31.35
C ASN A 551 -12.86 -7.06 -31.27
N ALA A 552 -11.77 -6.47 -30.75
CA ALA A 552 -10.51 -7.16 -30.53
C ALA A 552 -10.66 -8.23 -29.43
N HIS A 553 -11.36 -7.92 -28.35
CA HIS A 553 -11.66 -8.87 -27.27
C HIS A 553 -12.53 -10.02 -27.75
N THR A 554 -13.58 -9.77 -28.55
CA THR A 554 -14.40 -10.84 -29.15
C THR A 554 -13.55 -11.84 -29.93
N LYS A 555 -12.63 -11.37 -30.80
CA LYS A 555 -11.72 -12.26 -31.53
C LYS A 555 -10.80 -13.07 -30.62
N ARG A 556 -10.31 -12.47 -29.53
CA ARG A 556 -9.48 -13.17 -28.54
C ARG A 556 -10.29 -14.24 -27.80
N LEU A 557 -11.54 -13.95 -27.47
CA LEU A 557 -12.46 -14.89 -26.85
C LEU A 557 -12.78 -16.06 -27.78
N ASP A 558 -13.05 -15.80 -29.06
CA ASP A 558 -13.26 -16.86 -30.06
C ASP A 558 -12.03 -17.77 -30.19
N HIS A 559 -10.83 -17.18 -30.20
CA HIS A 559 -9.59 -17.96 -30.25
C HIS A 559 -9.37 -18.78 -28.97
N LEU A 560 -9.71 -18.22 -27.81
CA LEU A 560 -9.61 -18.92 -26.53
C LEU A 560 -10.61 -20.09 -26.46
N ASP A 561 -11.86 -19.88 -26.87
CA ASP A 561 -12.88 -20.93 -26.91
C ASP A 561 -12.45 -22.08 -27.83
N ASN A 562 -11.90 -21.77 -29.01
CA ASN A 562 -11.33 -22.77 -29.90
C ASN A 562 -10.15 -23.54 -29.26
N ARG A 563 -9.26 -22.85 -28.54
CA ARG A 563 -8.14 -23.49 -27.83
C ARG A 563 -8.62 -24.38 -26.68
N VAL A 564 -9.61 -23.93 -25.91
CA VAL A 564 -10.20 -24.70 -24.81
C VAL A 564 -10.90 -25.94 -25.35
N ASN A 565 -11.69 -25.82 -26.42
CA ASN A 565 -12.33 -26.94 -27.08
C ASN A 565 -11.32 -27.94 -27.67
N LYS A 566 -10.18 -27.46 -28.19
CA LYS A 566 -9.09 -28.33 -28.65
C LYS A 566 -8.42 -29.05 -27.48
N LEU A 567 -8.10 -28.34 -26.40
CA LEU A 567 -7.49 -28.91 -25.21
C LEU A 567 -8.38 -29.98 -24.56
N ASP A 568 -9.68 -29.73 -24.46
CA ASP A 568 -10.65 -30.72 -23.94
C ASP A 568 -10.68 -31.99 -24.80
N LYS A 569 -10.63 -31.85 -26.13
CA LYS A 569 -10.52 -33.00 -27.04
C LYS A 569 -9.19 -33.75 -26.88
N ASP A 570 -8.07 -33.02 -26.81
CA ASP A 570 -6.74 -33.61 -26.68
C ASP A 570 -6.58 -34.33 -25.33
N LEU A 571 -7.14 -33.78 -24.24
CA LEU A 571 -7.20 -34.42 -22.93
C LEU A 571 -8.03 -35.70 -22.97
N LYS A 572 -9.26 -35.65 -23.52
CA LYS A 572 -10.12 -36.84 -23.65
C LYS A 572 -9.46 -37.94 -24.46
N ARG A 573 -8.76 -37.57 -25.54
CA ARG A 573 -7.97 -38.49 -26.37
C ARG A 573 -6.81 -39.10 -25.58
N GLY A 574 -6.04 -38.28 -24.86
CA GLY A 574 -4.94 -38.76 -24.02
C GLY A 574 -5.38 -39.77 -22.97
N LEU A 575 -6.52 -39.50 -22.30
CA LEU A 575 -7.11 -40.42 -21.32
C LEU A 575 -7.63 -41.71 -21.97
N ALA A 576 -8.27 -41.64 -23.13
CA ALA A 576 -8.69 -42.83 -23.88
C ALA A 576 -7.48 -43.69 -24.31
N ALA A 577 -6.40 -43.04 -24.76
CA ALA A 577 -5.16 -43.71 -25.14
C ALA A 577 -4.48 -44.38 -23.94
N GLN A 578 -4.48 -43.70 -22.79
CA GLN A 578 -3.96 -44.27 -21.55
C GLN A 578 -4.78 -45.47 -21.09
N ALA A 579 -6.12 -45.39 -21.14
CA ALA A 579 -6.99 -46.52 -20.84
C ALA A 579 -6.68 -47.73 -21.74
N ALA A 580 -6.43 -47.49 -23.04
CA ALA A 580 -6.04 -48.53 -23.98
C ALA A 580 -4.66 -49.13 -23.62
N LEU A 581 -3.66 -48.31 -23.32
CA LEU A 581 -2.31 -48.74 -22.93
C LEU A 581 -2.31 -49.56 -21.63
N THR A 582 -3.14 -49.20 -20.66
CA THR A 582 -3.27 -49.96 -19.40
C THR A 582 -3.96 -51.31 -19.61
N GLY A 583 -4.78 -51.45 -20.65
CA GLY A 583 -5.43 -52.71 -21.01
C GLY A 583 -4.49 -53.73 -21.68
N LEU A 584 -3.25 -53.36 -22.01
CA LEU A 584 -2.28 -54.29 -22.59
C LEU A 584 -1.80 -55.31 -21.55
N PHE A 585 -2.02 -56.59 -21.86
CA PHE A 585 -1.62 -57.70 -21.01
C PHE A 585 -0.09 -57.81 -20.86
N GLN A 586 0.34 -58.35 -19.73
CA GLN A 586 1.74 -58.63 -19.45
C GLN A 586 2.08 -60.09 -19.79
N PRO A 587 3.30 -60.39 -20.26
CA PRO A 587 3.71 -61.77 -20.59
C PRO A 587 3.76 -62.66 -19.34
N TYR A 588 3.01 -63.77 -19.36
CA TYR A 588 3.01 -64.75 -18.26
C TYR A 588 4.14 -65.78 -18.36
N THR A 589 4.49 -66.22 -19.57
CA THR A 589 5.46 -67.31 -19.81
C THR A 589 6.89 -66.78 -19.98
N VAL A 590 7.84 -67.41 -19.29
CA VAL A 590 9.28 -67.11 -19.41
C VAL A 590 9.82 -67.49 -20.80
N GLY A 591 10.66 -66.64 -21.37
CA GLY A 591 11.40 -66.93 -22.60
C GLY A 591 10.59 -66.78 -23.90
N LYS A 592 9.39 -66.18 -23.84
CA LYS A 592 8.52 -65.95 -25.01
C LYS A 592 8.13 -64.49 -25.16
N VAL A 593 8.09 -64.02 -26.40
CA VAL A 593 7.55 -62.69 -26.76
C VAL A 593 6.02 -62.74 -26.75
N ASN A 594 5.38 -61.73 -26.16
CA ASN A 594 3.94 -61.57 -26.13
C ASN A 594 3.54 -60.31 -26.89
N PHE A 595 2.61 -60.44 -27.84
CA PHE A 595 2.02 -59.32 -28.56
C PHE A 595 0.60 -59.08 -28.06
N THR A 596 0.27 -57.84 -27.73
CA THR A 596 -1.03 -57.46 -27.17
C THR A 596 -1.62 -56.29 -27.92
N ALA A 597 -2.96 -56.26 -27.99
CA ALA A 597 -3.72 -55.14 -28.51
C ALA A 597 -4.90 -54.88 -27.58
N ALA A 598 -5.24 -53.62 -27.38
CA ALA A 598 -6.32 -53.21 -26.49
C ALA A 598 -7.01 -51.97 -27.05
N VAL A 599 -8.26 -51.77 -26.66
CA VAL A 599 -9.04 -50.57 -26.98
C VAL A 599 -9.43 -49.86 -25.70
N GLY A 600 -9.37 -48.53 -25.72
CA GLY A 600 -9.68 -47.69 -24.56
C GLY A 600 -10.61 -46.55 -24.96
N GLY A 601 -11.42 -46.09 -24.02
CA GLY A 601 -12.37 -45.02 -24.24
C GLY A 601 -12.44 -44.09 -23.03
N TYR A 602 -12.62 -42.81 -23.30
CA TYR A 602 -12.91 -41.81 -22.27
C TYR A 602 -13.88 -40.76 -22.83
N LYS A 603 -15.07 -40.68 -22.22
CA LYS A 603 -16.21 -39.88 -22.70
C LYS A 603 -16.49 -40.17 -24.19
N SER A 604 -16.39 -39.16 -25.06
CA SER A 604 -16.71 -39.25 -26.49
C SER A 604 -15.49 -39.56 -27.38
N GLN A 605 -14.36 -40.02 -26.82
CA GLN A 605 -13.15 -40.35 -27.57
C GLN A 605 -12.72 -41.80 -27.31
N THR A 606 -12.19 -42.44 -28.34
CA THR A 606 -11.69 -43.82 -28.31
C THR A 606 -10.27 -43.88 -28.83
N ALA A 607 -9.53 -44.90 -28.37
CA ALA A 607 -8.15 -45.16 -28.75
C ALA A 607 -7.90 -46.65 -28.91
N VAL A 608 -6.91 -46.99 -29.75
CA VAL A 608 -6.43 -48.36 -29.95
C VAL A 608 -4.96 -48.40 -29.57
N ALA A 609 -4.58 -49.35 -28.73
CA ALA A 609 -3.21 -49.60 -28.32
C ALA A 609 -2.72 -50.95 -28.83
N VAL A 610 -1.44 -51.00 -29.17
CA VAL A 610 -0.71 -52.23 -29.48
C VAL A 610 0.59 -52.23 -28.69
N GLY A 611 1.02 -53.39 -28.23
CA GLY A 611 2.24 -53.52 -27.45
C GLY A 611 2.87 -54.89 -27.53
N THR A 612 4.08 -54.94 -27.00
CA THR A 612 4.86 -56.15 -26.88
C THR A 612 5.45 -56.25 -25.48
N GLY A 613 5.64 -57.47 -25.01
CA GLY A 613 6.30 -57.73 -23.74
C GLY A 613 7.15 -58.99 -23.79
N TYR A 614 8.18 -59.02 -22.95
CA TYR A 614 9.06 -60.18 -22.80
C TYR A 614 9.37 -60.43 -21.33
N ARG A 615 9.21 -61.68 -20.88
CA ARG A 615 9.56 -62.12 -19.52
C ARG A 615 10.86 -62.92 -19.58
N TYR A 616 11.92 -62.34 -19.02
CA TYR A 616 13.27 -62.91 -19.07
C TYR A 616 13.40 -64.12 -18.12
N ASN A 617 12.84 -64.02 -16.93
CA ASN A 617 12.76 -65.07 -15.92
C ASN A 617 11.52 -64.85 -15.03
N GLN A 618 11.34 -65.64 -13.95
CA GLN A 618 10.18 -65.47 -13.06
C GLN A 618 10.18 -64.12 -12.33
N ASN A 619 11.34 -63.49 -12.17
CA ASN A 619 11.52 -62.28 -11.38
C ASN A 619 11.60 -61.00 -12.23
N ILE A 620 11.74 -61.07 -13.56
CA ILE A 620 11.99 -59.91 -14.42
C ILE A 620 11.16 -59.98 -15.71
N ALA A 621 10.35 -58.95 -15.96
CA ALA A 621 9.61 -58.78 -17.21
C ALA A 621 9.66 -57.33 -17.72
N THR A 622 9.56 -57.15 -19.03
CA THR A 622 9.44 -55.82 -19.66
C THR A 622 8.25 -55.77 -20.60
N LYS A 623 7.69 -54.57 -20.77
CA LYS A 623 6.64 -54.29 -21.76
C LYS A 623 6.80 -52.90 -22.34
N ALA A 624 6.38 -52.75 -23.59
CA ALA A 624 6.25 -51.47 -24.26
C ALA A 624 5.01 -51.45 -25.14
N GLY A 625 4.36 -50.31 -25.27
CA GLY A 625 3.14 -50.15 -26.05
C GLY A 625 3.01 -48.75 -26.65
N VAL A 626 2.25 -48.66 -27.72
CA VAL A 626 1.89 -47.41 -28.40
C VAL A 626 0.38 -47.38 -28.62
N ALA A 627 -0.24 -46.23 -28.46
CA ALA A 627 -1.66 -46.02 -28.68
C ALA A 627 -1.94 -44.87 -29.65
N PHE A 628 -2.98 -45.07 -30.45
CA PHE A 628 -3.43 -44.16 -31.49
C PHE A 628 -4.88 -43.75 -31.21
N THR A 629 -5.16 -42.46 -31.31
CA THR A 629 -6.48 -41.87 -31.07
C THR A 629 -7.11 -41.38 -32.37
N GLN A 630 -8.45 -41.36 -32.43
CA GLN A 630 -9.18 -40.83 -33.59
C GLN A 630 -9.02 -39.29 -33.65
N GLY A 631 -8.05 -38.84 -34.44
CA GLY A 631 -7.65 -37.43 -34.52
C GLY A 631 -6.15 -37.16 -34.59
N GLY A 632 -5.31 -38.21 -34.61
CA GLY A 632 -3.88 -38.10 -34.90
C GLY A 632 -2.96 -38.01 -33.67
N GLY A 633 -3.49 -38.09 -32.45
CA GLY A 633 -2.67 -38.14 -31.23
C GLY A 633 -2.08 -39.54 -31.01
N VAL A 634 -0.78 -39.59 -30.74
CA VAL A 634 -0.01 -40.82 -30.44
C VAL A 634 0.56 -40.74 -29.03
N THR A 635 0.42 -41.79 -28.25
CA THR A 635 1.03 -41.94 -26.92
C THR A 635 1.76 -43.27 -26.81
N TYR A 636 2.76 -43.37 -25.95
CA TYR A 636 3.55 -44.59 -25.77
C TYR A 636 3.88 -44.84 -24.30
N ASN A 637 4.13 -46.10 -23.94
CA ASN A 637 4.64 -46.49 -22.63
C ASN A 637 5.73 -47.56 -22.76
N ALA A 638 6.61 -47.60 -21.76
CA ALA A 638 7.57 -48.67 -21.54
C ALA A 638 7.71 -48.89 -20.03
N GLY A 639 7.88 -50.13 -19.60
CA GLY A 639 8.01 -50.46 -18.19
C GLY A 639 8.72 -51.79 -17.97
N VAL A 640 9.35 -51.91 -16.80
CA VAL A 640 9.99 -53.13 -16.30
C VAL A 640 9.33 -53.51 -14.97
N ASN A 641 9.14 -54.81 -14.76
CA ASN A 641 8.62 -55.38 -13.53
C ASN A 641 9.69 -56.27 -12.90
N PHE A 642 9.86 -56.13 -11.59
CA PHE A 642 10.73 -56.95 -10.76
C PHE A 642 9.91 -57.59 -9.63
N GLU A 643 9.94 -58.92 -9.53
CA GLU A 643 9.23 -59.71 -8.51
C GLU A 643 10.29 -60.39 -7.62
N TRP A 644 10.16 -60.33 -6.29
CA TRP A 644 11.10 -60.94 -5.32
C TRP A 644 10.41 -61.90 -4.36
#